data_AF-A0A7J9VNQ7-F1
#
_entry.id   AF-A0A7J9VNQ7-F1
#
_cell.length_a   1.000
_cell.length_b   1.000
_cell.length_c   1.000
_cell.angle_alpha   90.00
_cell.angle_beta   90.00
_cell.angle_gamma   90.00
#
_symmetry.space_group_name_H-M   'P 1'
#
loop_
_entity.id
_entity.type
_entity.pdbx_description
1 polymer ?
#
loop_
_entity_poly.entity_id
_entity_poly.type
_entity_poly.pdbx_seq_one_letter_code
_entity_poly.pdbx_strand_id
1 'polypeptide(L)'
;MASSAEAPRYDGKARRIWIHVGAPKTGTTFLQGVLGKNRRKLAEAGLLYPGIGGADHHNAALDLRGVSFGTVLDPNVRGGWRRFVREVSEWRQDVVFSSELLAWAAPQHVNQAFEVFSDHEIHLIFTMRDLVRQLPAVWQESIRNRGRLTYEEFLERALTPRDESDAGPGGMWWGQDPRLGLAVWAEELPPERVHVVTLPPSGAPPDTLWRRFCEVIDVDPAAYDTRIDEANEGLGPAETELLRQLNAAIPDGVTWPTYNHLVKAGVTPNALAGRGEKVRLPPDSLPKVKARTDDIVGHLRERGFDVVGDLADLEPPDGGSPRPRPDPQQQLDRVIEGTAAAMGELVRRVQQARDEAAAVRQELERIRDESTDAQSSEWAEYHDSEDPDALRARFPGHPTRSVFEPRYDPGAGRHAVFLVLGAPKTGLGVGGEVLWASRDALARQGVRLAGRGAHDQFLATWDVRDLMFGPEPKAAVGAWESLAAQVRGEPGTWVIAHELFSQALAKQARSAVESLAPAEVHLVFLAPSVDRQVPAEWLEQLRLGSRQPYTEFVSAILDDADRSPHMSVFWSMQDPFDVLDRWGETVHPEHVHLVTVPHAGVETRSHTWERLGAVFGVDPDEVGFEEESRDDPGALEAEVVRRLNVVLRDREWAMAGGRHELGTTTAAYNEVVRDLVVDDLLAAHQEGAGVPFPAELESWAIRRAQGIAEAAAGRGWDVVGDLADLLPAVDLGQVRRPLPGESESDTVRAAMEALAAVTGHIAARRERRLVHRLKAAAVKTANKTEATRALRRRVGRWRRN
;
A
#
# COMPACT_ATOMS: atom_id res chain seq x y z
N MET A 1 55.89 5.64 36.16
CA MET A 1 56.36 4.61 35.22
C MET A 1 55.22 3.62 35.06
N ALA A 2 54.69 3.43 33.85
CA ALA A 2 53.63 2.44 33.62
C ALA A 2 54.28 1.06 33.42
N SER A 3 53.70 0.02 34.05
CA SER A 3 54.16 -1.35 33.82
C SER A 3 53.72 -1.80 32.43
N SER A 4 54.65 -2.33 31.63
CA SER A 4 54.30 -3.03 30.40
C SER A 4 53.69 -4.38 30.76
N ALA A 5 52.38 -4.54 30.53
CA ALA A 5 51.80 -5.88 30.51
C ALA A 5 52.48 -6.70 29.41
N GLU A 6 53.07 -7.84 29.76
CA GLU A 6 53.52 -8.80 28.75
C GLU A 6 52.32 -9.28 27.93
N ALA A 7 52.48 -9.41 26.62
CA ALA A 7 51.51 -10.13 25.80
C ALA A 7 51.44 -11.60 26.28
N PRO A 8 50.26 -12.23 26.32
CA PRO A 8 50.11 -13.59 26.79
C PRO A 8 51.02 -14.54 25.99
N ARG A 9 51.86 -15.29 26.69
CA ARG A 9 52.81 -16.23 26.07
C ARG A 9 52.05 -17.45 25.57
N TYR A 10 52.15 -17.72 24.27
CA TYR A 10 51.61 -18.92 23.64
C TYR A 10 52.21 -20.17 24.29
N ASP A 11 51.36 -21.05 24.85
CA ASP A 11 51.76 -22.17 25.69
C ASP A 11 52.12 -23.45 24.91
N GLY A 12 51.86 -23.46 23.59
CA GLY A 12 52.11 -24.59 22.71
C GLY A 12 50.90 -25.50 22.46
N LYS A 13 49.71 -25.17 22.96
CA LYS A 13 48.47 -25.86 22.58
C LYS A 13 48.11 -25.64 21.10
N ALA A 14 47.39 -26.60 20.51
CA ALA A 14 46.66 -26.37 19.28
C ALA A 14 45.60 -25.27 19.52
N ARG A 15 45.38 -24.40 18.52
CA ARG A 15 44.29 -23.41 18.57
C ARG A 15 42.97 -24.13 18.38
N ARG A 16 41.93 -23.80 19.14
CA ARG A 16 40.59 -24.36 18.96
C ARG A 16 39.73 -23.45 18.09
N ILE A 17 38.85 -24.04 17.28
CA ILE A 17 37.73 -23.33 16.68
C ILE A 17 36.42 -24.02 17.00
N TRP A 18 35.50 -23.28 17.64
CA TRP A 18 34.16 -23.73 17.94
C TRP A 18 33.18 -23.23 16.87
N ILE A 19 32.68 -24.15 16.05
CA ILE A 19 31.70 -23.88 14.99
C ILE A 19 30.31 -24.20 15.54
N HIS A 20 29.60 -23.16 16.01
CA HIS A 20 28.20 -23.28 16.46
C HIS A 20 27.28 -23.20 15.24
N VAL A 21 26.85 -24.38 14.76
CA VAL A 21 26.22 -24.57 13.45
C VAL A 21 24.69 -24.42 13.44
N GLY A 22 24.05 -24.45 14.61
CA GLY A 22 22.60 -24.49 14.76
C GLY A 22 22.19 -24.95 16.17
N ALA A 23 20.93 -25.25 16.43
CA ALA A 23 19.79 -25.10 15.53
C ALA A 23 19.29 -23.64 15.44
N PRO A 24 18.52 -23.24 14.41
CA PRO A 24 17.78 -21.98 14.44
C PRO A 24 16.72 -21.98 15.55
N LYS A 25 16.43 -20.82 16.15
CA LYS A 25 15.41 -20.62 17.22
C LYS A 25 15.66 -21.33 18.56
N THR A 26 16.83 -21.95 18.74
CA THR A 26 17.35 -22.43 20.03
C THR A 26 18.21 -21.36 20.72
N GLY A 27 17.73 -20.11 20.76
CA GLY A 27 18.42 -19.01 21.48
C GLY A 27 19.70 -18.48 20.82
N THR A 28 19.98 -18.82 19.56
CA THR A 28 21.22 -18.42 18.86
C THR A 28 21.42 -16.90 18.83
N THR A 29 20.35 -16.12 18.62
CA THR A 29 20.37 -14.64 18.69
C THR A 29 20.84 -14.11 20.04
N PHE A 30 20.46 -14.77 21.15
CA PHE A 30 20.94 -14.39 22.48
C PHE A 30 22.44 -14.67 22.63
N LEU A 31 22.89 -15.86 22.25
CA LEU A 31 24.31 -16.24 22.31
C LEU A 31 25.18 -15.33 21.42
N GLN A 32 24.78 -15.10 20.17
CA GLN A 32 25.46 -14.20 19.22
C GLN A 32 25.47 -12.75 19.71
N GLY A 33 24.38 -12.27 20.32
CA GLY A 33 24.30 -10.95 20.92
C GLY A 33 25.26 -10.77 22.10
N VAL A 34 25.32 -11.74 23.01
CA VAL A 34 26.26 -11.72 24.16
C VAL A 34 27.71 -11.81 23.68
N LEU A 35 28.03 -12.69 22.73
CA LEU A 35 29.36 -12.80 22.14
C LEU A 35 29.79 -11.49 21.46
N GLY A 36 28.95 -10.94 20.58
CA GLY A 36 29.21 -9.69 19.87
C GLY A 36 29.38 -8.48 20.79
N LYS A 37 28.59 -8.41 21.88
CA LYS A 37 28.71 -7.38 22.92
C LYS A 37 30.02 -7.50 23.70
N ASN A 38 30.47 -8.72 24.00
CA ASN A 38 31.64 -8.98 24.85
C ASN A 38 32.96 -9.20 24.08
N ARG A 39 32.96 -9.13 22.74
CA ARG A 39 34.11 -9.42 21.85
C ARG A 39 35.49 -8.90 22.28
N ARG A 40 35.57 -7.73 22.93
CA ARG A 40 36.84 -7.19 23.47
C ARG A 40 37.35 -7.98 24.67
N LYS A 41 36.47 -8.26 25.65
CA LYS A 41 36.78 -9.10 26.81
C LYS A 41 37.13 -10.54 26.39
N LEU A 42 36.41 -11.07 25.40
CA LEU A 42 36.69 -12.39 24.84
C LEU A 42 38.10 -12.42 24.24
N ALA A 43 38.46 -11.44 23.41
CA ALA A 43 39.81 -11.32 22.83
C ALA A 43 40.90 -11.09 23.91
N GLU A 44 40.62 -10.29 24.94
CA GLU A 44 41.49 -10.12 26.12
C GLU A 44 41.70 -11.43 26.90
N ALA A 45 40.73 -12.34 26.88
CA ALA A 45 40.81 -13.70 27.43
C ALA A 45 41.39 -14.74 26.44
N GLY A 46 41.78 -14.34 25.23
CA GLY A 46 42.35 -15.23 24.20
C GLY A 46 41.36 -15.85 23.22
N LEU A 47 40.08 -15.44 23.24
CA LEU A 47 39.02 -15.97 22.39
C LEU A 47 38.50 -14.94 21.37
N LEU A 48 38.71 -15.18 20.08
CA LEU A 48 38.20 -14.31 19.02
C LEU A 48 36.73 -14.62 18.69
N TYR A 49 35.92 -13.57 18.65
CA TYR A 49 34.62 -13.55 17.95
C TYR A 49 34.73 -12.54 16.79
N PRO A 50 34.95 -12.99 15.54
CA PRO A 50 35.26 -12.10 14.41
C PRO A 50 34.17 -11.09 14.03
N GLY A 51 34.57 -10.04 13.31
CA GLY A 51 33.67 -9.00 12.81
C GLY A 51 33.41 -7.83 13.76
N ILE A 52 32.74 -6.82 13.23
CA ILE A 52 32.46 -5.54 13.92
C ILE A 52 30.97 -5.19 14.01
N GLY A 53 30.11 -5.83 13.22
CA GLY A 53 28.65 -5.72 13.28
C GLY A 53 27.96 -7.07 13.52
N GLY A 54 26.79 -7.06 14.15
CA GLY A 54 26.06 -8.28 14.54
C GLY A 54 25.67 -9.22 13.38
N ALA A 55 25.67 -8.72 12.14
CA ALA A 55 25.37 -9.51 10.94
C ALA A 55 26.60 -10.16 10.28
N ASP A 56 27.84 -9.88 10.72
CA ASP A 56 29.05 -10.34 10.02
C ASP A 56 29.15 -11.87 9.92
N HIS A 57 28.79 -12.60 10.98
CA HIS A 57 28.74 -14.07 10.98
C HIS A 57 27.66 -14.64 10.05
N HIS A 58 26.46 -14.05 10.05
CA HIS A 58 25.36 -14.43 9.17
C HIS A 58 25.76 -14.20 7.70
N ASN A 59 26.39 -13.07 7.41
CA ASN A 59 26.95 -12.73 6.10
C ASN A 59 28.06 -13.71 5.67
N ALA A 60 28.96 -14.09 6.59
CA ALA A 60 30.01 -15.07 6.30
C ALA A 60 29.45 -16.46 6.00
N ALA A 61 28.42 -16.92 6.72
CA ALA A 61 27.78 -18.21 6.46
C ALA A 61 26.97 -18.23 5.14
N LEU A 62 26.35 -17.12 4.75
CA LEU A 62 25.71 -16.99 3.43
C LEU A 62 26.73 -17.01 2.28
N ASP A 63 27.84 -16.29 2.42
CA ASP A 63 28.92 -16.18 1.42
C ASP A 63 29.66 -17.52 1.25
N LEU A 64 29.90 -18.27 2.35
CA LEU A 64 30.43 -19.64 2.33
C LEU A 64 29.49 -20.62 1.61
N ARG A 65 28.18 -20.54 1.90
CA ARG A 65 27.18 -21.44 1.28
C ARG A 65 26.76 -21.03 -0.14
N GLY A 66 27.24 -19.89 -0.64
CA GLY A 66 26.83 -19.32 -1.93
C GLY A 66 25.36 -18.90 -2.02
N VAL A 67 24.68 -18.69 -0.89
CA VAL A 67 23.22 -18.48 -0.83
C VAL A 67 22.85 -17.01 -0.98
N SER A 68 21.96 -16.70 -1.92
CA SER A 68 21.33 -15.39 -2.07
C SER A 68 19.82 -15.46 -1.84
N PHE A 69 19.28 -14.57 -1.00
CA PHE A 69 17.84 -14.40 -0.84
C PHE A 69 17.26 -13.54 -1.98
N GLY A 70 17.17 -14.15 -3.16
CA GLY A 70 16.77 -13.51 -4.42
C GLY A 70 17.89 -13.50 -5.46
N THR A 71 17.69 -12.79 -6.57
CA THR A 71 18.61 -12.72 -7.72
C THR A 71 19.88 -11.87 -7.47
N VAL A 72 20.02 -11.29 -6.29
CA VAL A 72 21.11 -10.40 -5.88
C VAL A 72 21.63 -10.83 -4.52
N LEU A 73 22.96 -11.02 -4.41
CA LEU A 73 23.65 -11.07 -3.13
C LEU A 73 23.73 -9.64 -2.56
N ASP A 74 23.38 -9.48 -1.28
CA ASP A 74 23.61 -8.23 -0.57
C ASP A 74 25.11 -7.86 -0.65
N PRO A 75 25.47 -6.60 -0.98
CA PRO A 75 26.87 -6.17 -1.04
C PRO A 75 27.69 -6.44 0.23
N ASN A 76 27.03 -6.54 1.39
CA ASN A 76 27.64 -6.87 2.68
C ASN A 76 27.88 -8.39 2.85
N VAL A 77 27.02 -9.25 2.29
CA VAL A 77 27.25 -10.70 2.23
C VAL A 77 28.50 -10.97 1.40
N ARG A 78 28.61 -10.35 0.23
CA ARG A 78 29.66 -10.66 -0.76
C ARG A 78 31.08 -10.51 -0.18
N GLY A 79 31.82 -11.61 -0.16
CA GLY A 79 33.17 -11.68 0.40
C GLY A 79 33.21 -11.61 1.92
N GLY A 80 32.09 -11.81 2.62
CA GLY A 80 31.98 -11.91 4.07
C GLY A 80 32.80 -13.07 4.63
N TRP A 81 32.77 -14.23 3.97
CA TRP A 81 33.58 -15.38 4.33
C TRP A 81 35.08 -15.02 4.27
N ARG A 82 35.52 -14.38 3.18
CA ARG A 82 36.91 -13.93 3.04
C ARG A 82 37.33 -12.86 4.07
N ARG A 83 36.40 -12.05 4.61
CA ARG A 83 36.72 -11.13 5.72
C ARG A 83 36.91 -11.89 7.02
N PHE A 84 35.97 -12.78 7.34
CA PHE A 84 36.02 -13.68 8.50
C PHE A 84 37.32 -14.49 8.53
N VAL A 85 37.65 -15.17 7.43
CA VAL A 85 38.85 -16.01 7.30
C VAL A 85 40.15 -15.21 7.50
N ARG A 86 40.21 -13.96 7.03
CA ARG A 86 41.39 -13.10 7.26
C ARG A 86 41.56 -12.81 8.76
N GLU A 87 40.49 -12.42 9.45
CA GLU A 87 40.52 -12.11 10.88
C GLU A 87 40.90 -13.33 11.74
N VAL A 88 40.46 -14.54 11.34
CA VAL A 88 40.93 -15.80 11.92
C VAL A 88 42.42 -16.05 11.67
N SER A 89 42.90 -15.85 10.43
CA SER A 89 44.32 -16.07 10.08
C SER A 89 45.29 -15.06 10.71
N GLU A 90 44.80 -13.89 11.11
CA GLU A 90 45.54 -12.86 11.84
C GLU A 90 45.60 -13.15 13.36
N TRP A 91 44.77 -14.07 13.87
CA TRP A 91 44.70 -14.48 15.28
C TRP A 91 45.61 -15.69 15.60
N ARG A 92 45.90 -15.88 16.89
CA ARG A 92 46.91 -16.86 17.37
C ARG A 92 46.45 -17.76 18.51
N GLN A 93 45.23 -17.55 19.01
CA GLN A 93 44.59 -18.35 20.05
C GLN A 93 43.24 -18.86 19.50
N ASP A 94 42.24 -19.07 20.36
CA ASP A 94 41.02 -19.78 19.99
C ASP A 94 39.97 -18.87 19.34
N VAL A 95 38.99 -19.46 18.64
CA VAL A 95 37.99 -18.77 17.80
C VAL A 95 36.58 -19.35 17.99
N VAL A 96 35.54 -18.51 18.04
CA VAL A 96 34.12 -18.95 17.91
C VAL A 96 33.54 -18.47 16.59
N PHE A 97 33.06 -19.41 15.77
CA PHE A 97 32.22 -19.14 14.60
C PHE A 97 30.78 -19.59 14.88
N SER A 98 29.88 -18.66 15.21
CA SER A 98 28.46 -18.97 15.42
C SER A 98 27.59 -18.48 14.26
N SER A 99 26.90 -19.40 13.58
CA SER A 99 25.74 -19.09 12.72
C SER A 99 24.88 -20.34 12.47
N GLU A 100 23.60 -20.26 12.80
CA GLU A 100 22.61 -21.32 12.54
C GLU A 100 22.35 -21.63 11.06
N LEU A 101 22.89 -20.81 10.16
CA LEU A 101 22.85 -21.06 8.72
C LEU A 101 23.77 -22.23 8.29
N LEU A 102 24.72 -22.64 9.14
CA LEU A 102 25.72 -23.66 8.82
C LEU A 102 25.17 -25.09 8.87
N ALA A 103 24.08 -25.36 9.60
CA ALA A 103 23.37 -26.64 9.55
C ALA A 103 22.81 -26.99 8.15
N TRP A 104 22.72 -26.01 7.25
CA TRP A 104 22.42 -26.20 5.83
C TRP A 104 23.66 -26.10 4.92
N ALA A 105 24.84 -26.42 5.45
CA ALA A 105 26.03 -26.68 4.64
C ALA A 105 25.89 -28.00 3.87
N ALA A 106 26.42 -28.02 2.65
CA ALA A 106 26.63 -29.24 1.88
C ALA A 106 28.12 -29.64 1.98
N PRO A 107 28.52 -30.88 1.66
CA PRO A 107 29.88 -31.36 1.90
C PRO A 107 30.98 -30.42 1.38
N GLN A 108 30.85 -29.86 0.18
CA GLN A 108 31.84 -28.92 -0.36
C GLN A 108 32.00 -27.63 0.47
N HIS A 109 30.97 -27.18 1.19
CA HIS A 109 31.04 -26.02 2.08
C HIS A 109 31.71 -26.37 3.42
N VAL A 110 31.54 -27.61 3.90
CA VAL A 110 32.22 -28.12 5.11
C VAL A 110 33.70 -28.32 4.82
N ASN A 111 34.04 -28.97 3.70
CA ASN A 111 35.43 -29.14 3.27
C ASN A 111 36.14 -27.79 3.10
N GLN A 112 35.49 -26.80 2.48
CA GLN A 112 36.04 -25.44 2.34
C GLN A 112 36.27 -24.75 3.70
N ALA A 113 35.49 -25.07 4.73
CA ALA A 113 35.74 -24.58 6.09
C ALA A 113 36.90 -25.34 6.76
N PHE A 114 36.93 -26.67 6.66
CA PHE A 114 37.97 -27.51 7.26
C PHE A 114 39.35 -27.30 6.63
N GLU A 115 39.45 -27.05 5.32
CA GLU A 115 40.69 -26.64 4.65
C GLU A 115 41.27 -25.34 5.26
N VAL A 116 40.40 -24.36 5.51
CA VAL A 116 40.78 -23.06 6.10
C VAL A 116 41.16 -23.19 7.57
N PHE A 117 40.50 -24.08 8.32
CA PHE A 117 40.75 -24.31 9.74
C PHE A 117 41.70 -25.48 10.01
N SER A 118 42.49 -25.89 9.02
CA SER A 118 43.38 -27.06 9.11
C SER A 118 44.57 -26.91 10.08
N ASP A 119 44.84 -25.71 10.60
CA ASP A 119 45.77 -25.46 11.72
C ASP A 119 45.06 -25.30 13.09
N HIS A 120 43.76 -25.59 13.16
CA HIS A 120 42.95 -25.56 14.37
C HIS A 120 42.36 -26.94 14.73
N GLU A 121 42.14 -27.17 16.02
CA GLU A 121 41.31 -28.25 16.55
C GLU A 121 39.83 -27.84 16.44
N ILE A 122 39.08 -28.53 15.57
CA ILE A 122 37.70 -28.17 15.22
C ILE A 122 36.72 -28.83 16.19
N HIS A 123 35.93 -28.01 16.88
CA HIS A 123 34.82 -28.40 17.72
C HIS A 123 33.50 -27.92 17.09
N LEU A 124 32.46 -28.74 17.11
CA LEU A 124 31.10 -28.36 16.69
C LEU A 124 30.22 -28.07 17.90
N ILE A 125 29.31 -27.11 17.78
CA ILE A 125 28.25 -26.88 18.76
C ILE A 125 26.89 -26.94 18.06
N PHE A 126 25.98 -27.77 18.57
CA PHE A 126 24.59 -27.87 18.12
C PHE A 126 23.66 -27.64 19.32
N THR A 127 23.05 -26.45 19.41
CA THR A 127 22.05 -26.13 20.43
C THR A 127 20.70 -26.76 20.10
N MET A 128 20.04 -27.36 21.08
CA MET A 128 18.82 -28.16 20.91
C MET A 128 17.69 -27.75 21.83
N ARG A 129 16.44 -28.08 21.49
CA ARG A 129 15.24 -27.77 22.25
C ARG A 129 14.16 -28.81 21.97
N ASP A 130 13.30 -29.08 22.94
CA ASP A 130 12.09 -29.89 22.76
C ASP A 130 11.25 -29.44 21.54
N LEU A 131 10.73 -30.43 20.82
CA LEU A 131 10.00 -30.20 19.59
C LEU A 131 8.64 -29.50 19.84
N VAL A 132 8.09 -29.56 21.06
CA VAL A 132 6.84 -28.89 21.46
C VAL A 132 6.98 -27.37 21.44
N ARG A 133 8.09 -26.82 21.97
CA ARG A 133 8.42 -25.38 21.87
C ARG A 133 9.05 -25.01 20.52
N GLN A 134 9.66 -25.97 19.81
CA GLN A 134 10.43 -25.70 18.60
C GLN A 134 9.58 -25.66 17.31
N LEU A 135 8.65 -26.61 17.10
CA LEU A 135 7.79 -26.63 15.90
C LEU A 135 6.96 -25.35 15.71
N PRO A 136 6.31 -24.77 16.76
CA PRO A 136 5.69 -23.44 16.65
C PRO A 136 6.67 -22.35 16.20
N ALA A 137 7.88 -22.32 16.76
CA ALA A 137 8.86 -21.28 16.47
C ALA A 137 9.38 -21.34 15.03
N VAL A 138 9.57 -22.55 14.49
CA VAL A 138 9.95 -22.77 13.09
C VAL A 138 8.81 -22.39 12.13
N TRP A 139 7.56 -22.77 12.43
CA TRP A 139 6.41 -22.32 11.64
C TRP A 139 6.31 -20.79 11.61
N GLN A 140 6.34 -20.13 12.77
CA GLN A 140 6.28 -18.66 12.85
C GLN A 140 7.47 -17.93 12.22
N GLU A 141 8.63 -18.59 12.07
CA GLU A 141 9.74 -18.10 11.27
C GLU A 141 9.47 -18.26 9.77
N SER A 142 8.95 -19.43 9.34
CA SER A 142 8.57 -19.66 7.95
C SER A 142 7.57 -18.61 7.46
N ILE A 143 6.55 -18.29 8.26
CA ILE A 143 5.55 -17.24 7.94
C ILE A 143 6.21 -15.86 7.86
N ARG A 144 7.08 -15.49 8.80
CA ARG A 144 7.87 -14.25 8.69
C ARG A 144 8.76 -14.22 7.45
N ASN A 145 9.18 -15.38 6.95
CA ASN A 145 9.95 -15.56 5.72
C ASN A 145 9.06 -15.89 4.49
N ARG A 146 7.83 -15.35 4.43
CA ARG A 146 6.87 -15.44 3.30
C ARG A 146 6.20 -16.82 3.12
N GLY A 147 6.25 -17.68 4.13
CA GLY A 147 5.52 -18.95 4.16
C GLY A 147 4.00 -18.76 4.15
N ARG A 148 3.29 -19.72 3.53
CA ARG A 148 1.82 -19.67 3.31
C ARG A 148 1.03 -20.80 3.99
N LEU A 149 1.71 -21.84 4.48
CA LEU A 149 1.08 -23.03 5.07
C LEU A 149 0.37 -22.71 6.39
N THR A 150 -0.82 -23.27 6.61
CA THR A 150 -1.42 -23.26 7.96
C THR A 150 -0.55 -24.04 8.93
N TYR A 151 -0.81 -23.92 10.24
CA TYR A 151 -0.02 -24.65 11.23
C TYR A 151 -0.27 -26.16 11.16
N GLU A 152 -1.49 -26.57 10.83
CA GLU A 152 -1.91 -27.95 10.59
C GLU A 152 -1.22 -28.54 9.35
N GLU A 153 -1.21 -27.81 8.24
CA GLU A 153 -0.48 -28.21 7.02
C GLU A 153 1.03 -28.33 7.26
N PHE A 154 1.59 -27.43 8.06
CA PHE A 154 3.00 -27.45 8.44
C PHE A 154 3.33 -28.67 9.30
N LEU A 155 2.52 -28.93 10.34
CA LEU A 155 2.72 -30.07 11.24
C LEU A 155 2.59 -31.40 10.52
N GLU A 156 1.59 -31.57 9.67
CA GLU A 156 1.40 -32.84 8.95
C GLU A 156 2.57 -33.11 7.98
N ARG A 157 3.08 -32.07 7.29
CA ARG A 157 4.28 -32.19 6.44
C ARG A 157 5.58 -32.38 7.24
N ALA A 158 5.66 -31.90 8.48
CA ALA A 158 6.84 -32.07 9.33
C ALA A 158 6.88 -33.44 10.05
N LEU A 159 5.71 -34.00 10.36
CA LEU A 159 5.55 -35.19 11.21
C LEU A 159 5.10 -36.44 10.44
N THR A 160 4.72 -36.32 9.17
CA THR A 160 4.49 -37.44 8.24
C THR A 160 5.47 -37.34 7.07
N PRO A 161 6.74 -37.73 7.26
CA PRO A 161 7.73 -37.73 6.18
C PRO A 161 7.35 -38.75 5.10
N ARG A 162 7.68 -38.42 3.84
CA ARG A 162 7.42 -39.29 2.67
C ARG A 162 8.34 -40.50 2.60
N ASP A 163 9.60 -40.29 2.96
CA ASP A 163 10.69 -41.25 2.97
C ASP A 163 11.82 -40.74 3.88
N GLU A 164 12.88 -41.53 4.03
CA GLU A 164 14.03 -41.25 4.93
C GLU A 164 14.80 -39.97 4.56
N SER A 165 14.66 -39.46 3.33
CA SER A 165 15.32 -38.22 2.86
C SER A 165 14.46 -36.96 3.03
N ASP A 166 13.21 -37.08 3.51
CA ASP A 166 12.27 -35.97 3.64
C ASP A 166 12.68 -34.99 4.76
N ALA A 167 13.40 -33.94 4.36
CA ALA A 167 13.81 -32.83 5.21
C ALA A 167 12.65 -31.92 5.68
N GLY A 168 11.40 -32.27 5.37
CA GLY A 168 10.20 -31.58 5.86
C GLY A 168 9.93 -30.23 5.17
N PRO A 169 8.93 -29.47 5.64
CA PRO A 169 8.50 -28.23 5.00
C PRO A 169 9.65 -27.21 4.94
N GLY A 170 10.06 -26.86 3.72
CA GLY A 170 11.16 -25.93 3.45
C GLY A 170 12.56 -26.48 3.78
N GLY A 171 12.72 -27.80 3.95
CA GLY A 171 13.98 -28.40 4.38
C GLY A 171 14.33 -28.07 5.84
N MET A 172 13.31 -27.88 6.70
CA MET A 172 13.51 -27.49 8.10
C MET A 172 14.34 -28.50 8.90
N TRP A 173 14.22 -29.81 8.65
CA TRP A 173 14.89 -30.82 9.45
C TRP A 173 16.41 -30.83 9.27
N TRP A 174 16.93 -30.35 8.14
CA TRP A 174 18.37 -30.08 7.98
C TRP A 174 18.90 -29.09 9.03
N GLY A 175 18.11 -28.08 9.40
CA GLY A 175 18.48 -27.13 10.46
C GLY A 175 18.12 -27.55 11.89
N GLN A 176 17.33 -28.60 12.07
CA GLN A 176 16.57 -28.85 13.32
C GLN A 176 16.72 -30.27 13.88
N ASP A 177 17.05 -31.24 13.04
CA ASP A 177 17.28 -32.64 13.42
C ASP A 177 18.80 -32.90 13.38
N PRO A 178 19.48 -33.19 14.51
CA PRO A 178 20.93 -33.38 14.51
C PRO A 178 21.35 -34.57 13.64
N ARG A 179 20.46 -35.56 13.43
CA ARG A 179 20.68 -36.70 12.53
C ARG A 179 20.94 -36.27 11.07
N LEU A 180 20.50 -35.06 10.70
CA LEU A 180 20.72 -34.48 9.38
C LEU A 180 21.71 -33.31 9.42
N GLY A 181 21.52 -32.37 10.34
CA GLY A 181 22.33 -31.15 10.43
C GLY A 181 23.79 -31.37 10.86
N LEU A 182 24.07 -32.43 11.61
CA LEU A 182 25.44 -32.85 11.96
C LEU A 182 25.98 -33.95 11.05
N ALA A 183 25.17 -34.58 10.19
CA ALA A 183 25.60 -35.72 9.38
C ALA A 183 26.86 -35.44 8.55
N VAL A 184 26.93 -34.24 7.96
CA VAL A 184 28.06 -33.80 7.13
C VAL A 184 29.20 -33.20 7.97
N TRP A 185 28.89 -32.41 9.01
CA TRP A 185 29.92 -31.76 9.83
C TRP A 185 30.66 -32.74 10.75
N ALA A 186 29.98 -33.78 11.25
CA ALA A 186 30.50 -34.75 12.21
C ALA A 186 30.88 -36.10 11.56
N GLU A 187 31.20 -36.11 10.25
CA GLU A 187 31.68 -37.31 9.55
C GLU A 187 33.16 -37.59 9.87
N GLU A 188 34.01 -36.56 9.84
CA GLU A 188 35.46 -36.66 10.06
C GLU A 188 35.91 -36.32 11.50
N LEU A 189 34.98 -35.95 12.39
CA LEU A 189 35.28 -35.50 13.75
C LEU A 189 34.99 -36.58 14.81
N PRO A 190 35.86 -36.73 15.84
CA PRO A 190 35.61 -37.66 16.93
C PRO A 190 34.47 -37.15 17.83
N PRO A 191 33.66 -38.03 18.44
CA PRO A 191 32.42 -37.62 19.14
C PRO A 191 32.61 -36.60 20.27
N GLU A 192 33.75 -36.65 20.97
CA GLU A 192 34.13 -35.71 22.03
C GLU A 192 34.39 -34.27 21.57
N ARG A 193 34.40 -34.03 20.24
CA ARG A 193 34.45 -32.68 19.64
C ARG A 193 33.10 -32.23 19.06
N VAL A 194 32.03 -32.99 19.30
CA VAL A 194 30.68 -32.70 18.80
C VAL A 194 29.76 -32.44 19.99
N HIS A 195 29.62 -31.16 20.35
CA HIS A 195 28.96 -30.73 21.57
C HIS A 195 27.48 -30.38 21.33
N VAL A 196 26.59 -31.04 22.04
CA VAL A 196 25.14 -30.87 21.95
C VAL A 196 24.62 -30.17 23.19
N VAL A 197 24.24 -28.90 23.03
CA VAL A 197 23.89 -28.00 24.14
C VAL A 197 22.37 -27.91 24.25
N THR A 198 21.78 -28.52 25.28
CA THR A 198 20.30 -28.50 25.40
C THR A 198 19.82 -27.16 25.98
N LEU A 199 18.69 -26.66 25.48
CA LEU A 199 18.02 -25.49 26.03
C LEU A 199 17.17 -25.90 27.23
N PRO A 200 17.29 -25.17 28.35
CA PRO A 200 16.60 -25.54 29.56
C PRO A 200 15.06 -25.42 29.42
N PRO A 201 14.29 -26.10 30.28
CA PRO A 201 12.84 -26.05 30.29
C PRO A 201 12.31 -24.66 30.64
N SER A 202 11.02 -24.43 30.37
CA SER A 202 10.39 -23.14 30.67
C SER A 202 10.35 -22.89 32.17
N GLY A 203 10.94 -21.78 32.63
CA GLY A 203 11.03 -21.41 34.05
C GLY A 203 12.39 -21.64 34.71
N ALA A 204 13.35 -22.25 33.99
CA ALA A 204 14.73 -22.33 34.44
C ALA A 204 15.43 -20.94 34.50
N PRO A 205 16.54 -20.79 35.24
CA PRO A 205 17.27 -19.51 35.31
C PRO A 205 17.71 -19.01 33.93
N PRO A 206 17.55 -17.70 33.62
CA PRO A 206 17.69 -17.17 32.26
C PRO A 206 19.12 -17.27 31.69
N ASP A 207 20.12 -17.36 32.56
CA ASP A 207 21.54 -17.50 32.22
C ASP A 207 22.00 -18.96 32.06
N THR A 208 21.11 -19.95 32.24
CA THR A 208 21.47 -21.38 32.15
C THR A 208 22.01 -21.77 30.76
N LEU A 209 21.43 -21.22 29.69
CA LEU A 209 21.93 -21.42 28.33
C LEU A 209 23.32 -20.77 28.13
N TRP A 210 23.58 -19.63 28.75
CA TRP A 210 24.89 -18.97 28.69
C TRP A 210 25.95 -19.81 29.41
N ARG A 211 25.65 -20.34 30.61
CA ARG A 211 26.57 -21.23 31.34
C ARG A 211 26.91 -22.49 30.54
N ARG A 212 25.91 -23.21 30.02
CA ARG A 212 26.12 -24.41 29.18
C ARG A 212 26.91 -24.11 27.90
N PHE A 213 26.74 -22.93 27.30
CA PHE A 213 27.54 -22.54 26.15
C PHE A 213 28.99 -22.22 26.53
N CYS A 214 29.21 -21.50 27.64
CA CYS A 214 30.54 -21.16 28.16
C CYS A 214 31.37 -22.38 28.58
N GLU A 215 30.70 -23.42 29.08
CA GLU A 215 31.29 -24.72 29.40
C GLU A 215 31.91 -25.39 28.16
N VAL A 216 31.24 -25.32 27.00
CA VAL A 216 31.79 -25.83 25.73
C VAL A 216 32.93 -24.97 25.19
N ILE A 217 32.81 -23.63 25.26
CA ILE A 217 33.82 -22.70 24.72
C ILE A 217 34.95 -22.35 25.71
N ASP A 218 35.04 -23.06 26.84
CA ASP A 218 36.13 -22.94 27.84
C ASP A 218 36.35 -21.51 28.38
N VAL A 219 35.26 -20.84 28.81
CA VAL A 219 35.33 -19.50 29.44
C VAL A 219 34.51 -19.39 30.73
N ASP A 220 34.89 -18.46 31.63
CA ASP A 220 34.08 -18.11 32.80
C ASP A 220 32.80 -17.36 32.39
N PRO A 221 31.58 -17.93 32.59
CA PRO A 221 30.33 -17.25 32.25
C PRO A 221 30.10 -15.95 33.04
N ALA A 222 30.69 -15.79 34.23
CA ALA A 222 30.50 -14.62 35.10
C ALA A 222 31.28 -13.38 34.66
N ALA A 223 32.29 -13.53 33.77
CA ALA A 223 33.11 -12.42 33.30
C ALA A 223 32.38 -11.46 32.32
N TYR A 224 31.21 -11.85 31.80
CA TYR A 224 30.58 -11.24 30.61
C TYR A 224 29.21 -10.62 30.91
N ASP A 225 28.89 -9.51 30.24
CA ASP A 225 27.57 -8.86 30.36
C ASP A 225 26.56 -9.53 29.42
N THR A 226 25.65 -10.32 30.00
CA THR A 226 24.61 -11.09 29.29
C THR A 226 23.37 -10.29 28.93
N ARG A 227 23.25 -9.03 29.38
CA ARG A 227 22.09 -8.17 29.06
C ARG A 227 22.16 -7.76 27.59
N ILE A 228 21.11 -8.05 26.83
CA ILE A 228 20.93 -7.59 25.45
C ILE A 228 19.60 -6.85 25.34
N ASP A 229 19.55 -5.85 24.47
CA ASP A 229 18.36 -5.00 24.30
C ASP A 229 17.28 -5.67 23.41
N GLU A 230 17.62 -6.79 22.77
CA GLU A 230 16.72 -7.56 21.89
C GLU A 230 15.73 -8.46 22.64
N ALA A 231 14.69 -7.85 23.20
CA ALA A 231 13.45 -8.55 23.55
C ALA A 231 12.68 -8.95 22.28
N ASN A 232 13.15 -9.99 21.57
CA ASN A 232 12.46 -10.58 20.42
C ASN A 232 11.16 -11.29 20.85
N GLU A 233 10.10 -10.52 21.13
CA GLU A 233 8.77 -11.09 21.36
C GLU A 233 8.30 -11.86 20.12
N GLY A 234 7.79 -13.07 20.35
CA GLY A 234 7.18 -13.88 19.30
C GLY A 234 5.84 -13.29 18.88
N LEU A 235 5.49 -13.47 17.60
CA LEU A 235 4.11 -13.24 17.15
C LEU A 235 3.15 -14.10 18.00
N GLY A 236 1.93 -13.60 18.23
CA GLY A 236 0.84 -14.46 18.67
C GLY A 236 0.23 -15.26 17.50
N PRO A 237 -0.83 -16.05 17.76
CA PRO A 237 -1.44 -16.91 16.74
C PRO A 237 -2.18 -16.09 15.67
N ALA A 238 -2.96 -15.10 16.08
CA ALA A 238 -3.73 -14.24 15.17
C ALA A 238 -2.80 -13.37 14.31
N GLU A 239 -1.72 -12.88 14.91
CA GLU A 239 -0.67 -12.08 14.28
C GLU A 239 0.15 -12.90 13.28
N THR A 240 0.33 -14.20 13.55
CA THR A 240 0.95 -15.12 12.58
C THR A 240 0.00 -15.46 11.45
N GLU A 241 -1.27 -15.76 11.75
CA GLU A 241 -2.28 -16.10 10.74
C GLU A 241 -2.58 -14.92 9.81
N LEU A 242 -2.68 -13.70 10.35
CA LEU A 242 -2.77 -12.46 9.59
C LEU A 242 -1.59 -12.30 8.60
N LEU A 243 -0.35 -12.51 9.07
CA LEU A 243 0.83 -12.47 8.21
C LEU A 243 0.84 -13.60 7.16
N ARG A 244 0.32 -14.79 7.48
CA ARG A 244 0.16 -15.91 6.53
C ARG A 244 -0.83 -15.57 5.42
N GLN A 245 -1.97 -14.96 5.76
CA GLN A 245 -2.96 -14.50 4.78
C GLN A 245 -2.39 -13.40 3.88
N LEU A 246 -1.64 -12.44 4.45
CA LEU A 246 -0.94 -11.41 3.67
C LEU A 246 0.08 -12.04 2.71
N ASN A 247 0.83 -13.06 3.14
CA ASN A 247 1.75 -13.79 2.28
C ASN A 247 1.05 -14.50 1.12
N ALA A 248 -0.18 -14.99 1.33
CA ALA A 248 -0.99 -15.63 0.28
C ALA A 248 -1.47 -14.60 -0.75
N ALA A 249 -1.92 -13.42 -0.31
CA ALA A 249 -2.42 -12.36 -1.18
C ALA A 249 -1.30 -11.60 -1.94
N ILE A 250 -0.10 -11.45 -1.37
CA ILE A 250 1.02 -10.76 -2.04
C ILE A 250 1.49 -11.54 -3.30
N PRO A 251 1.44 -10.94 -4.51
CA PRO A 251 1.86 -11.60 -5.75
C PRO A 251 3.31 -12.07 -5.74
N ASP A 252 3.59 -13.24 -6.35
CA ASP A 252 4.92 -13.87 -6.30
C ASP A 252 6.05 -12.98 -6.85
N GLY A 253 5.75 -12.13 -7.84
CA GLY A 253 6.70 -11.17 -8.43
C GLY A 253 7.30 -10.13 -7.47
N VAL A 254 6.74 -9.94 -6.26
CA VAL A 254 7.36 -9.08 -5.25
C VAL A 254 8.69 -9.70 -4.79
N THR A 255 9.79 -8.97 -4.97
CA THR A 255 11.14 -9.46 -4.65
C THR A 255 11.39 -9.55 -3.13
N TRP A 256 12.26 -10.48 -2.70
CA TRP A 256 12.57 -10.64 -1.27
C TRP A 256 13.06 -9.34 -0.58
N PRO A 257 13.97 -8.53 -1.16
CA PRO A 257 14.33 -7.25 -0.55
C PRO A 257 13.14 -6.30 -0.36
N THR A 258 12.17 -6.31 -1.28
CA THR A 258 10.96 -5.49 -1.20
C THR A 258 10.02 -6.01 -0.11
N TYR A 259 9.77 -7.32 -0.06
CA TYR A 259 8.97 -7.97 0.99
C TYR A 259 9.60 -7.79 2.38
N ASN A 260 10.90 -8.03 2.52
CA ASN A 260 11.64 -7.88 3.77
C ASN A 260 11.57 -6.43 4.30
N HIS A 261 11.71 -5.46 3.39
CA HIS A 261 11.68 -4.04 3.75
C HIS A 261 10.25 -3.54 4.04
N LEU A 262 9.23 -3.92 3.27
CA LEU A 262 7.83 -3.48 3.50
C LEU A 262 7.14 -4.26 4.63
N VAL A 263 7.09 -5.59 4.51
CA VAL A 263 6.30 -6.44 5.40
C VAL A 263 7.07 -6.78 6.67
N LYS A 264 8.22 -7.44 6.54
CA LYS A 264 8.97 -7.98 7.70
C LYS A 264 9.59 -6.90 8.59
N ALA A 265 9.99 -5.76 8.02
CA ALA A 265 10.56 -4.63 8.75
C ALA A 265 9.58 -3.46 8.98
N GLY A 266 8.47 -3.38 8.24
CA GLY A 266 7.46 -2.32 8.39
C GLY A 266 6.24 -2.76 9.20
N VAL A 267 5.55 -3.80 8.74
CA VAL A 267 4.31 -4.29 9.37
C VAL A 267 4.59 -5.06 10.65
N THR A 268 5.50 -6.04 10.59
CA THR A 268 5.74 -6.97 11.71
C THR A 268 6.15 -6.28 13.02
N PRO A 269 7.04 -5.26 13.05
CA PRO A 269 7.46 -4.64 14.31
C PRO A 269 6.46 -3.62 14.87
N ASN A 270 5.54 -3.08 14.05
CA ASN A 270 4.72 -1.92 14.43
C ASN A 270 3.22 -2.22 14.64
N ALA A 271 2.73 -3.36 14.14
CA ALA A 271 1.33 -3.77 14.29
C ALA A 271 1.14 -5.22 14.76
N LEU A 272 2.20 -6.05 14.70
CA LEU A 272 2.16 -7.46 15.10
C LEU A 272 3.01 -7.76 16.35
N ALA A 273 3.57 -6.72 16.98
CA ALA A 273 4.44 -6.81 18.14
C ALA A 273 3.69 -6.51 19.44
N GLY A 274 3.21 -7.57 20.11
CA GLY A 274 2.80 -7.46 21.51
C GLY A 274 1.85 -8.55 22.00
N ARG A 275 2.26 -9.23 23.08
CA ARG A 275 1.36 -9.85 24.10
C ARG A 275 0.38 -10.95 23.64
N GLY A 276 0.46 -11.41 22.40
CA GLY A 276 -0.30 -12.57 21.92
C GLY A 276 0.08 -13.89 22.64
N GLU A 277 -0.91 -14.76 22.86
CA GLU A 277 -0.71 -16.00 23.63
C GLU A 277 0.10 -17.03 22.80
N LYS A 278 1.35 -17.34 23.21
CA LYS A 278 2.34 -18.16 22.44
C LYS A 278 1.74 -19.39 21.76
N VAL A 279 1.95 -19.57 20.45
CA VAL A 279 1.47 -20.76 19.69
C VAL A 279 1.92 -22.07 20.37
N ARG A 280 1.01 -23.05 20.47
CA ARG A 280 1.20 -24.35 21.15
C ARG A 280 1.01 -25.50 20.16
N LEU A 281 1.68 -26.62 20.40
CA LEU A 281 1.44 -27.89 19.70
C LEU A 281 0.01 -28.42 20.00
N PRO A 282 -0.74 -28.95 19.01
CA PRO A 282 -2.01 -29.64 19.27
C PRO A 282 -1.78 -30.98 19.99
N PRO A 283 -2.65 -31.40 20.93
CA PRO A 283 -2.48 -32.66 21.66
C PRO A 283 -2.32 -33.89 20.75
N ASP A 284 -3.07 -33.96 19.65
CA ASP A 284 -3.03 -35.09 18.71
C ASP A 284 -1.70 -35.24 17.96
N SER A 285 -0.87 -34.17 17.94
CA SER A 285 0.49 -34.22 17.39
C SER A 285 1.53 -34.74 18.39
N LEU A 286 1.21 -34.77 19.69
CA LEU A 286 2.15 -35.14 20.75
C LEU A 286 2.76 -36.55 20.59
N PRO A 287 2.02 -37.60 20.17
CA PRO A 287 2.60 -38.92 19.94
C PRO A 287 3.61 -38.96 18.78
N LYS A 288 3.29 -38.31 17.64
CA LYS A 288 4.22 -38.18 16.51
C LYS A 288 5.48 -37.41 16.92
N VAL A 289 5.30 -36.35 17.71
CA VAL A 289 6.39 -35.53 18.24
C VAL A 289 7.28 -36.32 19.20
N LYS A 290 6.71 -37.06 20.17
CA LYS A 290 7.52 -37.88 21.08
C LYS A 290 8.35 -38.90 20.32
N ALA A 291 7.75 -39.69 19.42
CA ALA A 291 8.47 -40.68 18.62
C ALA A 291 9.69 -40.08 17.90
N ARG A 292 9.56 -38.89 17.28
CA ARG A 292 10.71 -38.23 16.63
C ARG A 292 11.77 -37.74 17.62
N THR A 293 11.39 -37.27 18.81
CA THR A 293 12.39 -36.92 19.85
C THR A 293 13.06 -38.17 20.43
N ASP A 294 12.35 -39.30 20.54
CA ASP A 294 12.91 -40.58 20.99
C ASP A 294 13.98 -41.08 20.01
N ASP A 295 13.72 -41.03 18.70
CA ASP A 295 14.75 -41.34 17.68
C ASP A 295 16.00 -40.47 17.82
N ILE A 296 15.79 -39.16 18.02
CA ILE A 296 16.86 -38.16 18.09
C ILE A 296 17.72 -38.40 19.34
N VAL A 297 17.07 -38.59 20.49
CA VAL A 297 17.73 -38.90 21.76
C VAL A 297 18.43 -40.26 21.71
N GLY A 298 17.88 -41.24 20.97
CA GLY A 298 18.55 -42.50 20.63
C GLY A 298 19.84 -42.27 19.86
N HIS A 299 19.76 -41.60 18.70
CA HIS A 299 20.91 -41.32 17.84
C HIS A 299 22.03 -40.54 18.55
N LEU A 300 21.69 -39.55 19.37
CA LEU A 300 22.66 -38.78 20.16
C LEU A 300 23.47 -39.68 21.11
N ARG A 301 22.81 -40.65 21.75
CA ARG A 301 23.44 -41.66 22.62
C ARG A 301 24.27 -42.67 21.83
N GLU A 302 23.77 -43.13 20.68
CA GLU A 302 24.45 -44.08 19.79
C GLU A 302 25.74 -43.51 19.17
N ARG A 303 25.73 -42.22 18.80
CA ARG A 303 26.90 -41.51 18.27
C ARG A 303 27.93 -41.16 19.34
N GLY A 304 27.57 -41.20 20.62
CA GLY A 304 28.46 -40.85 21.74
C GLY A 304 28.88 -39.38 21.76
N PHE A 305 28.09 -38.47 21.18
CA PHE A 305 28.36 -37.04 21.18
C PHE A 305 28.36 -36.48 22.61
N ASP A 306 29.18 -35.46 22.85
CA ASP A 306 29.21 -34.76 24.14
C ASP A 306 27.90 -33.98 24.35
N VAL A 307 27.28 -34.10 25.53
CA VAL A 307 25.97 -33.47 25.82
C VAL A 307 26.10 -32.56 27.02
N VAL A 308 26.06 -31.25 26.77
CA VAL A 308 26.16 -30.23 27.81
C VAL A 308 24.76 -29.75 28.20
N GLY A 309 24.20 -30.42 29.21
CA GLY A 309 22.87 -30.22 29.73
C GLY A 309 22.24 -31.54 30.17
N ASP A 310 20.93 -31.68 29.99
CA ASP A 310 20.24 -32.98 30.10
C ASP A 310 19.45 -33.24 28.81
N LEU A 311 19.44 -34.49 28.34
CA LEU A 311 18.58 -34.92 27.22
C LEU A 311 17.10 -34.94 27.62
N ALA A 312 16.78 -35.02 28.92
CA ALA A 312 15.43 -34.83 29.44
C ALA A 312 14.88 -33.41 29.17
N ASP A 313 15.73 -32.41 28.91
CA ASP A 313 15.28 -31.06 28.49
C ASP A 313 14.64 -31.06 27.07
N LEU A 314 14.77 -32.16 26.32
CA LEU A 314 14.20 -32.35 24.98
C LEU A 314 12.87 -33.11 24.99
N GLU A 315 12.53 -33.78 26.10
CA GLU A 315 11.30 -34.56 26.24
C GLU A 315 10.05 -33.64 26.12
N PRO A 316 8.98 -34.06 25.42
CA PRO A 316 7.75 -33.29 25.34
C PRO A 316 7.11 -33.12 26.73
N PRO A 317 6.91 -31.90 27.24
CA PRO A 317 6.15 -31.68 28.47
C PRO A 317 4.67 -32.05 28.25
N ASP A 318 4.00 -32.49 29.32
CA ASP A 318 2.60 -32.92 29.30
C ASP A 318 1.68 -31.90 28.58
N GLY A 319 0.82 -32.42 27.70
CA GLY A 319 0.09 -31.65 26.70
C GLY A 319 -0.82 -30.58 27.31
N GLY A 320 -0.54 -29.31 27.01
CA GLY A 320 -1.41 -28.19 27.35
C GLY A 320 -2.70 -28.17 26.52
N SER A 321 -3.76 -27.58 27.08
CA SER A 321 -5.11 -27.54 26.50
C SER A 321 -5.16 -26.98 25.06
N PRO A 322 -6.09 -27.47 24.21
CA PRO A 322 -6.45 -26.82 22.95
C PRO A 322 -6.89 -25.36 23.16
N ARG A 323 -6.74 -24.53 22.12
CA ARG A 323 -7.08 -23.10 22.19
C ARG A 323 -8.50 -22.77 21.73
N PRO A 324 -9.12 -21.71 22.30
CA PRO A 324 -10.20 -21.00 21.63
C PRO A 324 -9.68 -20.32 20.36
N ARG A 325 -10.55 -20.16 19.35
CA ARG A 325 -10.25 -19.34 18.17
C ARG A 325 -10.20 -17.84 18.56
N PRO A 326 -9.39 -17.00 17.90
CA PRO A 326 -9.42 -15.56 18.12
C PRO A 326 -10.77 -14.98 17.66
N ASP A 327 -11.27 -14.02 18.42
CA ASP A 327 -12.44 -13.21 18.10
C ASP A 327 -12.28 -12.48 16.74
N PRO A 328 -13.23 -12.59 15.79
CA PRO A 328 -13.16 -11.90 14.50
C PRO A 328 -13.00 -10.38 14.60
N GLN A 329 -13.60 -9.72 15.60
CA GLN A 329 -13.50 -8.27 15.73
C GLN A 329 -12.08 -7.84 16.11
N GLN A 330 -11.46 -8.56 17.06
CA GLN A 330 -10.03 -8.41 17.39
C GLN A 330 -9.09 -8.76 16.23
N GLN A 331 -9.51 -9.59 15.27
CA GLN A 331 -8.73 -9.82 14.04
C GLN A 331 -8.83 -8.60 13.12
N LEU A 332 -10.04 -8.05 12.91
CA LEU A 332 -10.28 -6.89 12.05
C LEU A 332 -9.54 -5.63 12.53
N ASP A 333 -9.58 -5.31 13.83
CA ASP A 333 -8.86 -4.15 14.36
C ASP A 333 -7.35 -4.24 14.08
N ARG A 334 -6.76 -5.43 14.29
CA ARG A 334 -5.33 -5.69 14.02
C ARG A 334 -4.98 -5.68 12.53
N VAL A 335 -5.92 -6.10 11.66
CA VAL A 335 -5.77 -5.97 10.20
C VAL A 335 -5.66 -4.49 9.83
N ILE A 336 -6.57 -3.65 10.33
CA ILE A 336 -6.62 -2.22 10.01
C ILE A 336 -5.39 -1.50 10.59
N GLU A 337 -5.00 -1.79 11.83
CA GLU A 337 -3.75 -1.29 12.43
C GLU A 337 -2.50 -1.73 11.64
N GLY A 338 -2.51 -2.94 11.10
CA GLY A 338 -1.50 -3.50 10.21
C GLY A 338 -1.40 -2.77 8.88
N THR A 339 -2.52 -2.59 8.19
CA THR A 339 -2.59 -1.85 6.92
C THR A 339 -2.22 -0.39 7.11
N ALA A 340 -2.71 0.28 8.17
CA ALA A 340 -2.31 1.64 8.51
C ALA A 340 -0.82 1.78 8.89
N ALA A 341 -0.22 0.77 9.54
CA ALA A 341 1.23 0.74 9.79
C ALA A 341 2.04 0.57 8.49
N ALA A 342 1.60 -0.32 7.59
CA ALA A 342 2.19 -0.50 6.27
C ALA A 342 2.15 0.80 5.45
N MET A 343 0.99 1.48 5.46
CA MET A 343 0.77 2.76 4.81
C MET A 343 1.62 3.87 5.43
N GLY A 344 1.73 3.97 6.75
CA GLY A 344 2.58 4.98 7.40
C GLY A 344 4.05 4.87 6.99
N GLU A 345 4.61 3.66 6.97
CA GLU A 345 5.98 3.42 6.50
C GLU A 345 6.12 3.57 4.97
N LEU A 346 5.04 3.36 4.20
CA LEU A 346 4.98 3.72 2.79
C LEU A 346 5.02 5.24 2.60
N VAL A 347 4.18 6.03 3.28
CA VAL A 347 4.16 7.51 3.22
C VAL A 347 5.56 8.03 3.52
N ARG A 348 6.19 7.57 4.61
CA ARG A 348 7.55 7.95 4.99
C ARG A 348 8.58 7.66 3.89
N ARG A 349 8.45 6.54 3.16
CA ARG A 349 9.34 6.15 2.05
C ARG A 349 9.03 6.85 0.74
N VAL A 350 7.76 7.17 0.45
CA VAL A 350 7.36 8.00 -0.68
C VAL A 350 7.89 9.41 -0.47
N GLN A 351 7.77 9.96 0.74
CA GLN A 351 8.34 11.26 1.09
C GLN A 351 9.87 11.23 0.99
N GLN A 352 10.56 10.28 1.63
CA GLN A 352 12.02 10.16 1.49
C GLN A 352 12.47 10.05 0.01
N ALA A 353 11.75 9.29 -0.81
CA ALA A 353 12.05 9.18 -2.25
C ALA A 353 11.66 10.44 -3.05
N ARG A 354 10.68 11.24 -2.59
CA ARG A 354 10.37 12.58 -3.11
C ARG A 354 11.47 13.56 -2.75
N ASP A 355 11.98 13.55 -1.52
CA ASP A 355 13.05 14.43 -1.05
C ASP A 355 14.35 14.16 -1.83
N GLU A 356 14.72 12.88 -1.98
CA GLU A 356 15.82 12.44 -2.87
C GLU A 356 15.60 12.90 -4.32
N ALA A 357 14.38 12.76 -4.85
CA ALA A 357 14.03 13.17 -6.22
C ALA A 357 13.83 14.70 -6.38
N ALA A 358 13.65 15.44 -5.30
CA ALA A 358 13.57 16.89 -5.27
C ALA A 358 14.99 17.48 -5.26
N ALA A 359 15.89 16.98 -4.40
CA ALA A 359 17.30 17.34 -4.42
C ALA A 359 17.94 17.07 -5.79
N VAL A 360 17.63 15.91 -6.41
CA VAL A 360 18.08 15.59 -7.78
C VAL A 360 17.40 16.48 -8.84
N ARG A 361 16.13 16.85 -8.69
CA ARG A 361 15.47 17.79 -9.63
C ARG A 361 16.05 19.19 -9.54
N GLN A 362 16.24 19.72 -8.34
CA GLN A 362 16.76 21.05 -8.09
C GLN A 362 18.17 21.23 -8.68
N GLU A 363 19.03 20.21 -8.55
CA GLU A 363 20.35 20.18 -9.22
C GLU A 363 20.24 20.02 -10.75
N LEU A 364 19.23 19.32 -11.27
CA LEU A 364 18.97 19.19 -12.71
C LEU A 364 18.25 20.39 -13.34
N GLU A 365 17.56 21.21 -12.54
CA GLU A 365 16.91 22.46 -12.89
C GLU A 365 17.95 23.59 -12.91
N ARG A 366 18.85 23.62 -11.92
CA ARG A 366 20.09 24.43 -11.95
C ARG A 366 20.96 24.18 -13.20
N ILE A 367 20.82 23.03 -13.85
CA ILE A 367 21.50 22.62 -15.11
C ILE A 367 20.59 22.81 -16.35
N ARG A 368 19.27 23.03 -16.18
CA ARG A 368 18.31 23.22 -17.29
C ARG A 368 18.02 24.69 -17.56
N ASP A 369 18.05 25.53 -16.53
CA ASP A 369 17.89 26.98 -16.66
C ASP A 369 19.09 27.63 -17.39
N GLU A 370 20.15 26.86 -17.65
CA GLU A 370 21.28 27.18 -18.54
C GLU A 370 21.00 26.89 -20.03
N SER A 371 19.83 26.32 -20.41
CA SER A 371 19.51 25.90 -21.80
C SER A 371 18.06 26.22 -22.21
N THR A 372 17.76 27.49 -22.46
CA THR A 372 16.44 28.05 -22.77
C THR A 372 15.86 27.68 -24.16
N ASP A 373 14.53 27.85 -24.27
CA ASP A 373 13.71 28.20 -25.44
C ASP A 373 13.80 27.43 -26.78
N ALA A 374 12.71 26.73 -27.15
CA ALA A 374 12.12 26.75 -28.51
C ALA A 374 10.74 26.02 -28.63
N GLN A 375 9.83 26.66 -29.38
CA GLN A 375 8.52 26.21 -29.95
C GLN A 375 8.61 24.84 -30.71
N SER A 376 7.61 23.94 -30.84
CA SER A 376 6.17 23.99 -31.25
C SER A 376 5.95 24.29 -32.75
N SER A 377 5.02 23.69 -33.51
CA SER A 377 3.94 22.66 -33.29
C SER A 377 3.68 21.89 -34.64
N GLU A 378 2.55 21.36 -35.18
CA GLU A 378 1.08 21.28 -34.93
C GLU A 378 0.42 20.29 -35.98
N TRP A 379 -0.93 20.19 -36.11
CA TRP A 379 -1.75 19.54 -37.18
C TRP A 379 -1.81 17.97 -37.23
N ALA A 380 -2.84 17.19 -37.68
CA ALA A 380 -4.27 17.24 -38.12
C ALA A 380 -4.49 16.03 -39.10
N GLU A 381 -5.63 15.43 -39.51
CA GLU A 381 -7.12 15.41 -39.32
C GLU A 381 -7.60 14.01 -39.91
N TYR A 382 -8.85 13.53 -40.19
CA TYR A 382 -10.24 14.04 -40.38
C TYR A 382 -11.27 12.85 -40.43
N HIS A 383 -12.61 13.10 -40.39
CA HIS A 383 -13.76 12.29 -40.92
C HIS A 383 -14.11 10.85 -40.39
N ASP A 384 -15.36 10.31 -40.37
CA ASP A 384 -16.75 10.85 -40.43
C ASP A 384 -17.87 9.73 -40.25
N SER A 385 -19.11 10.15 -39.96
CA SER A 385 -20.48 9.61 -40.29
C SER A 385 -21.11 8.31 -39.72
N GLU A 386 -22.21 8.48 -38.94
CA GLU A 386 -23.58 7.86 -39.01
C GLU A 386 -23.78 6.31 -38.89
N ASP A 387 -24.93 5.73 -38.48
CA ASP A 387 -26.15 6.08 -37.70
C ASP A 387 -26.93 4.74 -37.46
N PRO A 388 -27.63 4.52 -36.33
CA PRO A 388 -28.98 3.94 -36.42
C PRO A 388 -29.98 4.36 -35.31
N ASP A 389 -30.86 5.32 -35.59
CA ASP A 389 -32.02 5.69 -34.75
C ASP A 389 -33.08 4.56 -34.63
N ALA A 390 -32.92 3.67 -33.65
CA ALA A 390 -33.64 2.38 -33.59
C ALA A 390 -34.46 2.06 -32.31
N LEU A 391 -34.35 2.84 -31.22
CA LEU A 391 -34.80 2.38 -29.87
C LEU A 391 -35.67 3.35 -29.04
N ARG A 392 -35.99 4.56 -29.51
CA ARG A 392 -36.74 5.56 -28.71
C ARG A 392 -38.27 5.43 -28.81
N ALA A 393 -38.87 4.48 -28.09
CA ALA A 393 -40.33 4.33 -28.04
C ALA A 393 -40.89 3.74 -26.71
N ARG A 394 -41.00 4.53 -25.63
CA ARG A 394 -41.70 4.04 -24.41
C ARG A 394 -42.37 5.00 -23.41
N PHE A 395 -42.24 6.33 -23.48
CA PHE A 395 -42.88 7.26 -22.52
C PHE A 395 -43.79 8.30 -23.21
N PRO A 396 -45.05 8.45 -22.76
CA PRO A 396 -45.93 9.55 -23.18
C PRO A 396 -46.22 10.53 -22.02
N GLY A 397 -46.35 11.84 -22.30
CA GLY A 397 -47.19 12.72 -21.46
C GLY A 397 -46.67 14.11 -21.08
N HIS A 398 -45.42 14.47 -21.39
CA HIS A 398 -44.94 15.86 -21.28
C HIS A 398 -44.31 16.31 -22.61
N PRO A 399 -44.34 17.62 -22.95
CA PRO A 399 -43.72 18.14 -24.16
C PRO A 399 -42.20 18.32 -23.98
N THR A 400 -41.48 17.21 -23.83
CA THR A 400 -40.03 17.20 -24.11
C THR A 400 -39.84 17.50 -25.60
N ARG A 401 -39.25 18.66 -25.90
CA ARG A 401 -38.68 18.92 -27.25
C ARG A 401 -37.58 17.90 -27.52
N SER A 402 -37.30 17.62 -28.79
CA SER A 402 -36.39 16.53 -29.15
C SER A 402 -35.04 16.67 -28.45
N VAL A 403 -34.47 15.54 -28.03
CA VAL A 403 -33.09 15.47 -27.51
C VAL A 403 -32.09 15.85 -28.61
N PHE A 404 -32.48 15.75 -29.88
CA PHE A 404 -31.66 16.06 -31.05
C PHE A 404 -32.02 17.39 -31.75
N GLU A 405 -32.91 18.22 -31.18
CA GLU A 405 -33.15 19.57 -31.70
C GLU A 405 -32.11 20.53 -31.08
N PRO A 406 -31.22 21.16 -31.87
CA PRO A 406 -30.26 22.15 -31.37
C PRO A 406 -31.01 23.32 -30.73
N ARG A 407 -30.69 23.62 -29.46
CA ARG A 407 -31.33 24.72 -28.71
C ARG A 407 -30.69 26.07 -28.98
N TYR A 408 -29.51 26.05 -29.58
CA TYR A 408 -28.71 27.21 -29.95
C TYR A 408 -28.08 26.99 -31.33
N ASP A 409 -27.74 28.08 -32.02
CA ASP A 409 -27.00 28.07 -33.29
C ASP A 409 -25.70 28.87 -33.09
N PRO A 410 -24.54 28.20 -32.92
CA PRO A 410 -23.24 28.86 -32.79
C PRO A 410 -22.85 29.71 -34.02
N GLY A 411 -23.41 29.41 -35.20
CA GLY A 411 -23.18 30.15 -36.44
C GLY A 411 -24.01 31.43 -36.57
N ALA A 412 -25.03 31.64 -35.73
CA ALA A 412 -25.94 32.79 -35.82
C ALA A 412 -25.32 34.16 -35.51
N GLY A 413 -24.04 34.23 -35.13
CA GLY A 413 -23.34 35.49 -34.84
C GLY A 413 -23.78 36.18 -33.54
N ARG A 414 -24.49 35.45 -32.66
CA ARG A 414 -24.85 35.89 -31.31
C ARG A 414 -23.65 35.79 -30.36
N HIS A 415 -23.71 36.54 -29.26
CA HIS A 415 -22.71 36.52 -28.20
C HIS A 415 -23.34 35.91 -26.95
N ALA A 416 -22.96 34.68 -26.60
CA ALA A 416 -23.60 33.94 -25.50
C ALA A 416 -22.58 33.20 -24.63
N VAL A 417 -22.99 32.88 -23.39
CA VAL A 417 -22.18 32.15 -22.41
C VAL A 417 -23.00 31.05 -21.77
N PHE A 418 -22.64 29.80 -22.03
CA PHE A 418 -23.13 28.65 -21.28
C PHE A 418 -22.31 28.50 -20.00
N LEU A 419 -22.90 28.90 -18.88
CA LEU A 419 -22.37 28.64 -17.55
C LEU A 419 -22.90 27.30 -17.07
N VAL A 420 -22.03 26.28 -17.12
CA VAL A 420 -22.36 24.91 -16.69
C VAL A 420 -22.10 24.77 -15.20
N LEU A 421 -23.20 24.85 -14.46
CA LEU A 421 -23.34 24.49 -13.06
C LEU A 421 -23.61 22.98 -12.95
N GLY A 422 -23.52 22.41 -11.75
CA GLY A 422 -23.91 21.02 -11.59
C GLY A 422 -23.61 20.41 -10.24
N ALA A 423 -24.27 19.27 -10.02
CA ALA A 423 -23.88 18.30 -9.01
C ALA A 423 -22.49 17.70 -9.35
N PRO A 424 -21.58 17.53 -8.36
CA PRO A 424 -20.33 16.80 -8.56
C PRO A 424 -20.51 15.40 -9.14
N LYS A 425 -19.51 14.94 -9.91
CA LYS A 425 -19.45 13.58 -10.53
C LYS A 425 -20.57 13.25 -11.54
N THR A 426 -21.26 14.25 -12.08
CA THR A 426 -22.32 14.09 -13.10
C THR A 426 -21.86 13.57 -14.47
N GLY A 427 -20.56 13.56 -14.76
CA GLY A 427 -19.98 13.03 -16.00
C GLY A 427 -18.92 13.93 -16.65
N LEU A 428 -18.91 15.23 -16.32
CA LEU A 428 -18.01 16.25 -16.91
C LEU A 428 -16.50 16.09 -16.60
N GLY A 429 -16.13 15.13 -15.76
CA GLY A 429 -14.87 15.16 -15.00
C GLY A 429 -14.90 16.23 -13.89
N VAL A 430 -13.95 16.15 -12.96
CA VAL A 430 -13.85 17.16 -11.87
C VAL A 430 -13.38 18.47 -12.48
N GLY A 431 -14.23 19.49 -12.47
CA GLY A 431 -13.88 20.82 -13.00
C GLY A 431 -13.83 20.92 -14.52
N GLY A 432 -14.60 20.09 -15.25
CA GLY A 432 -14.77 20.22 -16.70
C GLY A 432 -13.58 19.75 -17.53
N GLU A 433 -12.69 18.94 -16.96
CA GLU A 433 -11.51 18.39 -17.67
C GLU A 433 -11.88 17.67 -18.99
N VAL A 434 -13.06 17.02 -19.07
CA VAL A 434 -13.52 16.35 -20.30
C VAL A 434 -13.96 17.35 -21.38
N LEU A 435 -14.70 18.41 -20.99
CA LEU A 435 -15.00 19.53 -21.89
C LEU A 435 -13.71 20.23 -22.35
N TRP A 436 -12.69 20.31 -21.48
CA TRP A 436 -11.39 20.89 -21.82
C TRP A 436 -10.56 19.99 -22.75
N ALA A 437 -10.67 18.66 -22.64
CA ALA A 437 -10.08 17.74 -23.62
C ALA A 437 -10.68 17.97 -25.01
N SER A 438 -12.01 17.97 -25.11
CA SER A 438 -12.77 18.18 -26.36
C SER A 438 -12.85 19.63 -26.86
N ARG A 439 -12.20 20.60 -26.19
CA ARG A 439 -12.25 22.05 -26.54
C ARG A 439 -11.94 22.34 -28.03
N ASP A 440 -11.01 21.59 -28.62
CA ASP A 440 -10.54 21.82 -30.00
C ASP A 440 -11.55 21.29 -31.03
N ALA A 441 -12.47 20.41 -30.62
CA ALA A 441 -13.58 19.94 -31.43
C ALA A 441 -14.80 20.87 -31.28
N LEU A 442 -15.14 21.26 -30.06
CA LEU A 442 -16.13 22.31 -29.78
C LEU A 442 -15.82 23.61 -30.57
N ALA A 443 -14.54 23.99 -30.64
CA ALA A 443 -14.10 25.18 -31.37
C ALA A 443 -14.32 25.09 -32.89
N ARG A 444 -14.27 23.89 -33.50
CA ARG A 444 -14.62 23.71 -34.93
C ARG A 444 -16.10 23.98 -35.20
N GLN A 445 -16.95 23.69 -34.22
CA GLN A 445 -18.39 23.98 -34.25
C GLN A 445 -18.75 25.34 -33.61
N GLY A 446 -17.77 26.24 -33.43
CA GLY A 446 -18.00 27.62 -32.98
C GLY A 446 -18.16 27.83 -31.47
N VAL A 447 -17.99 26.78 -30.65
CA VAL A 447 -18.14 26.84 -29.18
C VAL A 447 -16.77 26.83 -28.50
N ARG A 448 -16.49 27.79 -27.62
CA ARG A 448 -15.15 27.98 -27.03
C ARG A 448 -15.15 27.89 -25.51
N LEU A 449 -14.18 27.18 -24.91
CA LEU A 449 -13.97 27.27 -23.47
C LEU A 449 -13.14 28.51 -23.10
N ALA A 450 -13.50 29.20 -22.02
CA ALA A 450 -12.72 30.32 -21.49
C ALA A 450 -11.50 29.83 -20.67
N GLY A 451 -10.44 30.63 -20.63
CA GLY A 451 -9.18 30.34 -19.94
C GLY A 451 -8.13 29.69 -20.84
N ARG A 452 -7.08 29.12 -20.22
CA ARG A 452 -5.97 28.40 -20.87
C ARG A 452 -5.87 26.92 -20.43
N GLY A 453 -6.73 26.52 -19.49
CA GLY A 453 -6.82 25.19 -18.91
C GLY A 453 -8.07 25.08 -18.03
N ALA A 454 -8.61 23.86 -17.84
CA ALA A 454 -9.69 23.61 -16.87
C ALA A 454 -9.39 24.19 -15.48
N HIS A 455 -8.11 24.21 -15.08
CA HIS A 455 -7.66 24.80 -13.82
C HIS A 455 -7.88 26.33 -13.71
N ASP A 456 -7.83 27.09 -14.82
CA ASP A 456 -8.20 28.52 -14.79
C ASP A 456 -9.68 28.69 -14.41
N GLN A 457 -10.56 27.76 -14.83
CA GLN A 457 -11.98 27.75 -14.45
C GLN A 457 -12.20 27.31 -12.99
N PHE A 458 -11.40 26.35 -12.48
CA PHE A 458 -11.36 26.05 -11.05
C PHE A 458 -11.00 27.28 -10.21
N LEU A 459 -9.94 27.99 -10.57
CA LEU A 459 -9.51 29.23 -9.88
C LEU A 459 -10.60 30.32 -9.95
N ALA A 460 -11.32 30.43 -11.07
CA ALA A 460 -12.45 31.35 -11.19
C ALA A 460 -13.62 31.01 -10.23
N THR A 461 -13.86 29.73 -9.91
CA THR A 461 -14.86 29.39 -8.86
C THR A 461 -14.45 29.88 -7.48
N TRP A 462 -13.16 29.96 -7.18
CA TRP A 462 -12.64 30.46 -5.90
C TRP A 462 -12.76 31.98 -5.81
N ASP A 463 -12.50 32.68 -6.90
CA ASP A 463 -12.61 34.13 -7.05
C ASP A 463 -14.08 34.58 -6.85
N VAL A 464 -15.03 33.98 -7.58
CA VAL A 464 -16.48 34.26 -7.43
C VAL A 464 -16.98 34.01 -6.01
N ARG A 465 -16.39 33.05 -5.29
CA ARG A 465 -16.85 32.63 -3.96
C ARG A 465 -16.15 33.33 -2.79
N ASP A 466 -15.28 34.31 -3.05
CA ASP A 466 -14.46 34.99 -2.03
C ASP A 466 -13.61 34.01 -1.18
N LEU A 467 -13.10 32.90 -1.76
CA LEU A 467 -12.38 31.86 -1.02
C LEU A 467 -10.92 32.24 -0.68
N MET A 468 -10.77 33.14 0.29
CA MET A 468 -9.49 33.68 0.75
C MET A 468 -8.57 32.68 1.50
N PHE A 469 -8.98 31.41 1.67
CA PHE A 469 -8.25 30.40 2.44
C PHE A 469 -8.21 29.04 1.70
N GLY A 470 -7.00 28.49 1.51
CA GLY A 470 -6.78 27.22 0.81
C GLY A 470 -5.34 27.08 0.30
N PRO A 471 -5.07 26.20 -0.69
CA PRO A 471 -3.70 25.95 -1.16
C PRO A 471 -3.15 27.10 -2.00
N GLU A 472 -3.95 27.73 -2.87
CA GLU A 472 -3.48 28.77 -3.80
C GLU A 472 -4.33 30.06 -3.82
N PRO A 473 -4.62 30.72 -2.67
CA PRO A 473 -5.54 31.87 -2.66
C PRO A 473 -5.09 33.07 -3.50
N LYS A 474 -3.79 33.16 -3.82
CA LYS A 474 -3.22 34.22 -4.67
C LYS A 474 -3.36 33.96 -6.17
N ALA A 475 -3.58 32.71 -6.59
CA ALA A 475 -3.80 32.35 -7.99
C ALA A 475 -5.26 32.59 -8.40
N ALA A 476 -6.19 32.51 -7.44
CA ALA A 476 -7.61 32.78 -7.65
C ALA A 476 -7.94 34.26 -7.90
N VAL A 477 -7.22 35.20 -7.28
CA VAL A 477 -7.56 36.65 -7.31
C VAL A 477 -7.60 37.19 -8.74
N GLY A 478 -8.80 37.56 -9.21
CA GLY A 478 -9.03 38.07 -10.57
C GLY A 478 -9.10 36.99 -11.65
N ALA A 479 -9.11 35.71 -11.29
CA ALA A 479 -9.28 34.61 -12.25
C ALA A 479 -10.65 34.67 -12.93
N TRP A 480 -11.72 35.00 -12.21
CA TRP A 480 -13.05 35.17 -12.80
C TRP A 480 -13.09 36.35 -13.78
N GLU A 481 -12.59 37.51 -13.36
CA GLU A 481 -12.54 38.69 -14.24
C GLU A 481 -11.63 38.47 -15.45
N SER A 482 -10.61 37.60 -15.36
CA SER A 482 -9.83 37.18 -16.53
C SER A 482 -10.66 36.35 -17.53
N LEU A 483 -11.56 35.48 -17.07
CA LEU A 483 -12.47 34.73 -17.96
C LEU A 483 -13.55 35.67 -18.53
N ALA A 484 -14.16 36.49 -17.68
CA ALA A 484 -15.20 37.44 -18.10
C ALA A 484 -14.65 38.48 -19.09
N ALA A 485 -13.42 38.98 -18.91
CA ALA A 485 -12.78 39.88 -19.85
C ALA A 485 -12.46 39.21 -21.21
N GLN A 486 -12.07 37.93 -21.22
CA GLN A 486 -11.89 37.16 -22.46
C GLN A 486 -13.21 37.03 -23.22
N VAL A 487 -14.27 36.60 -22.52
CA VAL A 487 -15.62 36.44 -23.07
C VAL A 487 -16.18 37.75 -23.61
N ARG A 488 -16.09 38.86 -22.86
CA ARG A 488 -16.54 40.19 -23.30
C ARG A 488 -15.72 40.76 -24.46
N GLY A 489 -14.46 40.34 -24.59
CA GLY A 489 -13.52 40.83 -25.61
C GLY A 489 -13.77 40.30 -27.01
N GLU A 490 -14.41 39.13 -27.15
CA GLU A 490 -14.65 38.48 -28.45
C GLU A 490 -16.06 37.87 -28.53
N PRO A 491 -16.96 38.46 -29.36
CA PRO A 491 -18.30 37.92 -29.59
C PRO A 491 -18.29 36.51 -30.19
N GLY A 492 -19.11 35.63 -29.61
CA GLY A 492 -19.30 34.24 -30.03
C GLY A 492 -19.93 33.41 -28.92
N THR A 493 -19.90 32.08 -29.06
CA THR A 493 -20.43 31.14 -28.06
C THR A 493 -19.32 30.66 -27.13
N TRP A 494 -19.47 30.95 -25.83
CA TRP A 494 -18.50 30.59 -24.80
C TRP A 494 -19.07 29.58 -23.80
N VAL A 495 -18.19 28.74 -23.23
CA VAL A 495 -18.49 27.78 -22.16
C VAL A 495 -17.57 28.05 -20.96
N ILE A 496 -18.18 28.16 -19.78
CA ILE A 496 -17.51 28.18 -18.48
C ILE A 496 -18.17 27.08 -17.64
N ALA A 497 -17.43 26.07 -17.19
CA ALA A 497 -18.01 24.84 -16.67
C ALA A 497 -17.31 24.34 -15.40
N HIS A 498 -17.97 24.42 -14.25
CA HIS A 498 -17.45 23.83 -13.01
C HIS A 498 -18.50 23.64 -11.92
N GLU A 499 -18.60 22.42 -11.39
CA GLU A 499 -19.45 22.01 -10.25
C GLU A 499 -19.36 22.90 -8.99
N LEU A 500 -18.25 23.64 -8.77
CA LEU A 500 -18.07 24.48 -7.58
C LEU A 500 -18.77 25.84 -7.69
N PHE A 501 -19.21 26.28 -8.87
CA PHE A 501 -20.08 27.45 -9.02
C PHE A 501 -21.44 27.24 -8.35
N SER A 502 -21.89 25.99 -8.22
CA SER A 502 -23.13 25.62 -7.50
C SER A 502 -23.14 26.14 -6.05
N GLN A 503 -21.98 26.33 -5.40
CA GLN A 503 -21.87 26.85 -4.03
C GLN A 503 -21.82 28.39 -3.91
N ALA A 504 -21.95 29.16 -5.01
CA ALA A 504 -21.93 30.63 -4.94
C ALA A 504 -23.20 31.21 -4.30
N LEU A 505 -23.06 32.17 -3.38
CA LEU A 505 -24.20 32.87 -2.78
C LEU A 505 -24.94 33.68 -3.86
N ALA A 506 -26.25 33.92 -3.71
CA ALA A 506 -27.07 34.65 -4.71
C ALA A 506 -26.44 35.99 -5.16
N LYS A 507 -25.81 36.75 -4.24
CA LYS A 507 -25.09 37.98 -4.58
C LYS A 507 -23.83 37.74 -5.44
N GLN A 508 -23.09 36.68 -5.16
CA GLN A 508 -21.88 36.29 -5.91
C GLN A 508 -22.27 35.79 -7.31
N ALA A 509 -23.26 34.91 -7.37
CA ALA A 509 -23.86 34.41 -8.61
C ALA A 509 -24.36 35.57 -9.50
N ARG A 510 -25.16 36.49 -8.95
CA ARG A 510 -25.64 37.68 -9.66
C ARG A 510 -24.48 38.55 -10.16
N SER A 511 -23.49 38.84 -9.32
CA SER A 511 -22.33 39.65 -9.71
C SER A 511 -21.48 38.99 -10.80
N ALA A 512 -21.43 37.66 -10.84
CA ALA A 512 -20.78 36.90 -11.91
C ALA A 512 -21.58 37.02 -13.22
N VAL A 513 -22.89 36.78 -13.21
CA VAL A 513 -23.78 36.93 -14.39
C VAL A 513 -23.74 38.36 -14.94
N GLU A 514 -23.89 39.38 -14.08
CA GLU A 514 -23.83 40.80 -14.46
C GLU A 514 -22.48 41.16 -15.12
N SER A 515 -21.38 40.52 -14.70
CA SER A 515 -20.03 40.77 -15.25
C SER A 515 -19.78 40.15 -16.64
N LEU A 516 -20.68 39.32 -17.17
CA LEU A 516 -20.58 38.74 -18.53
C LEU A 516 -21.24 39.62 -19.60
N ALA A 517 -21.97 40.66 -19.21
CA ALA A 517 -22.62 41.59 -20.14
C ALA A 517 -21.61 42.19 -21.15
N PRO A 518 -21.95 42.28 -22.45
CA PRO A 518 -23.30 42.21 -23.02
C PRO A 518 -23.76 40.80 -23.45
N ALA A 519 -23.05 39.73 -23.11
CA ALA A 519 -23.36 38.39 -23.61
C ALA A 519 -24.67 37.79 -23.02
N GLU A 520 -25.35 37.00 -23.83
CA GLU A 520 -26.56 36.23 -23.51
C GLU A 520 -26.18 35.02 -22.62
N VAL A 521 -26.40 35.13 -21.31
CA VAL A 521 -26.04 34.06 -20.36
C VAL A 521 -27.11 32.96 -20.36
N HIS A 522 -26.65 31.72 -20.53
CA HIS A 522 -27.41 30.49 -20.38
C HIS A 522 -26.89 29.72 -19.16
N LEU A 523 -27.78 29.31 -18.28
CA LEU A 523 -27.45 28.46 -17.12
C LEU A 523 -27.76 27.01 -17.49
N VAL A 524 -26.79 26.12 -17.29
CA VAL A 524 -26.95 24.69 -17.51
C VAL A 524 -26.71 23.98 -16.19
N PHE A 525 -27.62 23.12 -15.73
CA PHE A 525 -27.43 22.32 -14.52
C PHE A 525 -27.65 20.83 -14.82
N LEU A 526 -26.64 20.01 -14.52
CA LEU A 526 -26.73 18.56 -14.60
C LEU A 526 -27.36 17.97 -13.34
N ALA A 527 -28.51 17.33 -13.50
CA ALA A 527 -29.31 16.73 -12.44
C ALA A 527 -29.34 15.18 -12.55
N PRO A 528 -28.54 14.47 -11.74
CA PRO A 528 -28.62 13.01 -11.60
C PRO A 528 -29.64 12.62 -10.52
N SER A 529 -30.12 11.38 -10.55
CA SER A 529 -31.01 10.81 -9.53
C SER A 529 -30.38 10.79 -8.13
N VAL A 530 -31.19 11.00 -7.08
CA VAL A 530 -30.71 11.20 -5.69
C VAL A 530 -30.06 9.95 -5.08
N ASP A 531 -30.47 8.76 -5.53
CA ASP A 531 -29.84 7.47 -5.19
C ASP A 531 -28.42 7.33 -5.75
N ARG A 532 -28.00 8.17 -6.70
CA ARG A 532 -26.62 8.29 -7.17
C ARG A 532 -25.86 9.42 -6.48
N GLN A 533 -26.51 10.56 -6.22
CA GLN A 533 -25.91 11.71 -5.53
C GLN A 533 -25.36 11.33 -4.15
N VAL A 534 -26.18 10.65 -3.34
CA VAL A 534 -25.87 10.37 -1.93
C VAL A 534 -24.70 9.39 -1.77
N PRO A 535 -24.61 8.25 -2.47
CA PRO A 535 -23.40 7.42 -2.46
C PRO A 535 -22.16 8.17 -2.99
N ALA A 536 -22.27 8.89 -4.11
CA ALA A 536 -21.13 9.55 -4.75
C ALA A 536 -20.49 10.64 -3.87
N GLU A 537 -21.32 11.46 -3.20
CA GLU A 537 -20.83 12.45 -2.24
C GLU A 537 -20.11 11.77 -1.06
N TRP A 538 -20.68 10.71 -0.47
CA TRP A 538 -20.04 10.03 0.66
C TRP A 538 -18.65 9.51 0.27
N LEU A 539 -18.54 8.91 -0.91
CA LEU A 539 -17.28 8.39 -1.45
C LEU A 539 -16.26 9.50 -1.72
N GLU A 540 -16.69 10.67 -2.20
CA GLU A 540 -15.79 11.82 -2.33
C GLU A 540 -15.35 12.36 -0.96
N GLN A 541 -16.24 12.40 0.02
CA GLN A 541 -15.87 12.77 1.38
C GLN A 541 -14.89 11.77 2.01
N LEU A 542 -15.00 10.46 1.72
CA LEU A 542 -13.98 9.48 2.11
C LEU A 542 -12.64 9.72 1.42
N ARG A 543 -12.62 10.07 0.11
CA ARG A 543 -11.40 10.48 -0.62
C ARG A 543 -10.75 11.72 0.03
N LEU A 544 -11.55 12.61 0.63
CA LEU A 544 -11.12 13.79 1.38
C LEU A 544 -10.83 13.54 2.88
N GLY A 545 -10.80 12.28 3.33
CA GLY A 545 -10.42 11.92 4.70
C GLY A 545 -11.56 11.87 5.73
N SER A 546 -12.81 11.84 5.28
CA SER A 546 -13.96 11.59 6.16
C SER A 546 -13.90 10.20 6.80
N ARG A 547 -14.50 10.10 7.99
CA ARG A 547 -14.56 8.91 8.84
C ARG A 547 -16.00 8.54 9.20
N GLN A 548 -16.97 9.34 8.75
CA GLN A 548 -18.38 9.23 9.10
C GLN A 548 -18.98 7.95 8.49
N PRO A 549 -19.62 7.06 9.27
CA PRO A 549 -20.36 5.91 8.76
C PRO A 549 -21.40 6.34 7.73
N TYR A 550 -21.64 5.48 6.72
CA TYR A 550 -22.59 5.79 5.65
C TYR A 550 -24.00 6.09 6.18
N THR A 551 -24.46 5.32 7.17
CA THR A 551 -25.77 5.50 7.82
C THR A 551 -25.90 6.84 8.56
N GLU A 552 -24.85 7.29 9.26
CA GLU A 552 -24.82 8.61 9.90
C GLU A 552 -24.82 9.75 8.87
N PHE A 553 -24.10 9.56 7.76
CA PHE A 553 -24.03 10.52 6.66
C PHE A 553 -25.38 10.67 5.94
N VAL A 554 -26.02 9.55 5.60
CA VAL A 554 -27.38 9.52 5.01
C VAL A 554 -28.37 10.18 5.96
N SER A 555 -28.34 9.84 7.26
CA SER A 555 -29.23 10.46 8.26
C SER A 555 -29.08 11.98 8.34
N ALA A 556 -27.86 12.50 8.21
CA ALA A 556 -27.61 13.95 8.21
C ALA A 556 -28.20 14.64 6.97
N ILE A 557 -28.04 14.04 5.78
CA ILE A 557 -28.63 14.56 4.52
C ILE A 557 -30.16 14.61 4.59
N LEU A 558 -30.80 13.60 5.19
CA LEU A 558 -32.25 13.57 5.39
C LEU A 558 -32.71 14.65 6.38
N ASP A 559 -32.04 14.78 7.53
CA ASP A 559 -32.36 15.80 8.53
C ASP A 559 -32.16 17.23 7.99
N ASP A 560 -31.16 17.46 7.15
CA ASP A 560 -30.93 18.74 6.48
C ASP A 560 -32.01 19.05 5.44
N ALA A 561 -32.47 18.05 4.67
CA ALA A 561 -33.49 18.20 3.63
C ALA A 561 -34.83 18.69 4.19
N ASP A 562 -35.24 18.13 5.33
CA ASP A 562 -36.52 18.44 5.98
C ASP A 562 -36.49 19.76 6.78
N ARG A 563 -35.30 20.31 7.06
CA ARG A 563 -35.12 21.47 7.97
C ARG A 563 -34.64 22.75 7.28
N SER A 564 -33.51 22.70 6.57
CA SER A 564 -32.83 23.88 6.00
C SER A 564 -31.87 23.50 4.85
N PRO A 565 -32.36 23.00 3.69
CA PRO A 565 -31.49 22.50 2.62
C PRO A 565 -30.46 23.53 2.11
N HIS A 566 -30.84 24.81 2.00
CA HIS A 566 -29.97 25.92 1.63
C HIS A 566 -28.84 26.24 2.63
N MET A 567 -28.85 25.64 3.84
CA MET A 567 -27.75 25.70 4.81
C MET A 567 -26.82 24.47 4.76
N SER A 568 -27.20 23.42 4.02
CA SER A 568 -26.44 22.17 3.92
C SER A 568 -25.43 22.25 2.78
N VAL A 569 -24.18 21.81 3.03
CA VAL A 569 -23.13 21.77 1.99
C VAL A 569 -23.52 20.82 0.85
N PHE A 570 -24.22 19.72 1.16
CA PHE A 570 -24.72 18.78 0.15
C PHE A 570 -25.82 19.43 -0.70
N TRP A 571 -26.94 19.84 -0.10
CA TRP A 571 -28.08 20.35 -0.85
C TRP A 571 -27.80 21.68 -1.57
N SER A 572 -26.92 22.54 -1.05
CA SER A 572 -26.48 23.77 -1.76
C SER A 572 -25.63 23.50 -3.02
N MET A 573 -25.19 22.25 -3.25
CA MET A 573 -24.59 21.81 -4.53
C MET A 573 -25.56 20.98 -5.39
N GLN A 574 -26.44 20.21 -4.75
CA GLN A 574 -27.13 19.06 -5.34
C GLN A 574 -28.63 19.32 -5.60
N ASP A 575 -29.24 20.33 -4.96
CA ASP A 575 -30.62 20.74 -5.25
C ASP A 575 -30.65 21.69 -6.47
N PRO A 576 -31.25 21.28 -7.61
CA PRO A 576 -31.33 22.14 -8.78
C PRO A 576 -32.11 23.44 -8.52
N PHE A 577 -33.04 23.48 -7.55
CA PHE A 577 -33.78 24.71 -7.23
C PHE A 577 -32.93 25.72 -6.50
N ASP A 578 -32.26 25.31 -5.44
CA ASP A 578 -31.43 26.23 -4.67
C ASP A 578 -30.28 26.78 -5.53
N VAL A 579 -29.70 25.96 -6.42
CA VAL A 579 -28.68 26.42 -7.36
C VAL A 579 -29.26 27.32 -8.46
N LEU A 580 -30.29 26.89 -9.19
CA LEU A 580 -30.81 27.66 -10.33
C LEU A 580 -31.65 28.88 -9.93
N ASP A 581 -32.32 28.90 -8.77
CA ASP A 581 -32.96 30.13 -8.28
C ASP A 581 -31.91 31.16 -7.81
N ARG A 582 -30.76 30.71 -7.24
CA ARG A 582 -29.64 31.59 -6.85
C ARG A 582 -28.91 32.22 -8.05
N TRP A 583 -28.75 31.49 -9.14
CA TRP A 583 -28.09 31.98 -10.36
C TRP A 583 -29.07 32.64 -11.35
N GLY A 584 -30.31 32.17 -11.42
CA GLY A 584 -31.32 32.54 -12.42
C GLY A 584 -32.03 33.87 -12.17
N GLU A 585 -31.84 34.52 -11.02
CA GLU A 585 -32.52 35.79 -10.65
C GLU A 585 -32.37 36.91 -11.70
N THR A 586 -31.33 36.87 -12.52
CA THR A 586 -31.03 37.85 -13.59
C THR A 586 -30.96 37.24 -14.99
N VAL A 587 -31.33 35.97 -15.15
CA VAL A 587 -31.32 35.23 -16.42
C VAL A 587 -32.75 35.00 -16.90
N HIS A 588 -32.99 34.99 -18.22
CA HIS A 588 -34.32 34.70 -18.75
C HIS A 588 -34.69 33.22 -18.51
N PRO A 589 -35.92 32.87 -18.09
CA PRO A 589 -36.26 31.48 -17.76
C PRO A 589 -36.04 30.47 -18.90
N GLU A 590 -36.19 30.89 -20.16
CA GLU A 590 -35.92 30.05 -21.34
C GLU A 590 -34.42 29.75 -21.56
N HIS A 591 -33.53 30.45 -20.85
CA HIS A 591 -32.07 30.25 -20.90
C HIS A 591 -31.59 29.45 -19.68
N VAL A 592 -32.51 28.84 -18.93
CA VAL A 592 -32.22 27.96 -17.80
C VAL A 592 -32.52 26.53 -18.21
N HIS A 593 -31.46 25.73 -18.39
CA HIS A 593 -31.50 24.38 -18.92
C HIS A 593 -31.23 23.35 -17.82
N LEU A 594 -32.24 22.56 -17.47
CA LEU A 594 -32.14 21.42 -16.57
C LEU A 594 -31.85 20.16 -17.39
N VAL A 595 -30.60 19.69 -17.34
CA VAL A 595 -30.14 18.51 -18.10
C VAL A 595 -30.17 17.30 -17.17
N THR A 596 -31.03 16.31 -17.44
CA THR A 596 -31.10 15.11 -16.59
C THR A 596 -30.02 14.10 -16.99
N VAL A 597 -29.51 13.31 -16.02
CA VAL A 597 -28.45 12.33 -16.23
C VAL A 597 -29.02 10.90 -16.09
N PRO A 598 -29.05 10.08 -17.15
CA PRO A 598 -29.73 8.78 -17.15
C PRO A 598 -29.08 7.73 -16.24
N HIS A 599 -29.77 6.60 -16.01
CA HIS A 599 -29.29 5.49 -15.17
C HIS A 599 -28.08 4.75 -15.75
N ALA A 600 -27.33 4.06 -14.88
CA ALA A 600 -26.07 3.39 -15.21
C ALA A 600 -26.24 2.15 -16.10
N GLY A 601 -25.49 2.14 -17.21
CA GLY A 601 -25.36 1.11 -18.24
C GLY A 601 -24.29 1.54 -19.24
N VAL A 602 -24.02 0.75 -20.27
CA VAL A 602 -22.89 0.98 -21.21
C VAL A 602 -23.14 2.16 -22.18
N GLU A 603 -24.25 2.87 -22.04
CA GLU A 603 -24.67 3.99 -22.93
C GLU A 603 -24.96 5.30 -22.16
N THR A 604 -24.78 5.32 -20.82
CA THR A 604 -25.22 6.45 -19.95
C THR A 604 -24.48 7.75 -20.23
N ARG A 605 -23.18 7.66 -20.51
CA ARG A 605 -22.30 8.83 -20.64
C ARG A 605 -22.51 9.50 -22.00
N SER A 606 -22.60 8.74 -23.08
CA SER A 606 -22.98 9.21 -24.42
C SER A 606 -24.28 10.01 -24.38
N HIS A 607 -25.34 9.44 -23.79
CA HIS A 607 -26.63 10.12 -23.64
C HIS A 607 -26.58 11.40 -22.78
N THR A 608 -25.60 11.54 -21.88
CA THR A 608 -25.40 12.79 -21.12
C THR A 608 -24.71 13.84 -22.00
N TRP A 609 -23.76 13.42 -22.82
CA TRP A 609 -23.05 14.27 -23.77
C TRP A 609 -23.94 14.70 -24.97
N GLU A 610 -24.82 13.83 -25.47
CA GLU A 610 -25.87 14.20 -26.44
C GLU A 610 -26.71 15.39 -25.94
N ARG A 611 -27.19 15.30 -24.69
CA ARG A 611 -28.05 16.32 -24.08
C ARG A 611 -27.31 17.65 -23.89
N LEU A 612 -26.02 17.61 -23.54
CA LEU A 612 -25.17 18.80 -23.48
C LEU A 612 -24.88 19.36 -24.88
N GLY A 613 -24.64 18.51 -25.87
CA GLY A 613 -24.46 18.90 -27.26
C GLY A 613 -25.66 19.68 -27.80
N ALA A 614 -26.86 19.15 -27.59
CA ALA A 614 -28.11 19.81 -27.96
C ALA A 614 -28.30 21.19 -27.29
N VAL A 615 -27.86 21.36 -26.03
CA VAL A 615 -27.89 22.67 -25.33
C VAL A 615 -26.92 23.66 -25.96
N PHE A 616 -25.67 23.27 -26.25
CA PHE A 616 -24.67 24.17 -26.84
C PHE A 616 -24.89 24.42 -28.35
N GLY A 617 -25.67 23.57 -29.01
CA GLY A 617 -25.85 23.58 -30.47
C GLY A 617 -24.73 22.89 -31.23
N VAL A 618 -24.17 21.81 -30.65
CA VAL A 618 -23.06 21.02 -31.23
C VAL A 618 -23.44 19.55 -31.41
N ASP A 619 -22.91 18.94 -32.46
CA ASP A 619 -22.95 17.49 -32.69
C ASP A 619 -22.02 16.79 -31.67
N PRO A 620 -22.54 15.85 -30.85
CA PRO A 620 -21.75 15.19 -29.81
C PRO A 620 -20.72 14.18 -30.35
N ASP A 621 -20.99 13.57 -31.51
CA ASP A 621 -20.16 12.50 -32.08
C ASP A 621 -18.92 13.07 -32.74
N GLU A 622 -19.04 14.23 -33.41
CA GLU A 622 -17.89 15.02 -33.87
C GLU A 622 -16.99 15.55 -32.73
N VAL A 623 -17.56 15.71 -31.52
CA VAL A 623 -16.86 16.29 -30.35
C VAL A 623 -16.04 15.25 -29.58
N GLY A 624 -16.38 13.95 -29.70
CA GLY A 624 -15.50 12.84 -29.36
C GLY A 624 -15.02 12.83 -27.91
N PHE A 625 -15.94 12.90 -26.95
CA PHE A 625 -15.61 12.91 -25.52
C PHE A 625 -14.94 11.59 -25.07
N GLU A 626 -13.66 11.65 -24.68
CA GLU A 626 -12.93 10.47 -24.22
C GLU A 626 -13.52 9.91 -22.90
N GLU A 627 -13.95 8.64 -22.93
CA GLU A 627 -14.43 7.95 -21.73
C GLU A 627 -13.28 7.52 -20.80
N GLU A 628 -12.89 8.38 -19.86
CA GLU A 628 -12.25 7.92 -18.63
C GLU A 628 -13.27 7.13 -17.78
N SER A 629 -13.41 5.84 -18.07
CA SER A 629 -14.09 4.93 -17.13
C SER A 629 -13.29 4.85 -15.83
N ARG A 630 -13.96 5.17 -14.73
CA ARG A 630 -13.53 4.93 -13.36
C ARG A 630 -14.76 4.40 -12.65
N ASP A 631 -14.78 3.10 -12.37
CA ASP A 631 -15.87 2.46 -11.64
C ASP A 631 -15.84 2.92 -10.17
N ASP A 632 -17.01 3.24 -9.61
CA ASP A 632 -17.09 3.73 -8.23
C ASP A 632 -17.06 2.59 -7.19
N PRO A 633 -16.48 2.84 -6.00
CA PRO A 633 -16.34 1.86 -4.92
C PRO A 633 -17.57 1.02 -4.60
N GLY A 634 -17.33 -0.26 -4.34
CA GLY A 634 -18.26 -1.10 -3.58
C GLY A 634 -18.30 -0.72 -2.08
N ALA A 635 -19.30 -1.27 -1.39
CA ALA A 635 -19.53 -1.00 0.02
C ALA A 635 -18.42 -1.48 0.98
N LEU A 636 -17.65 -2.50 0.59
CA LEU A 636 -16.56 -3.05 1.40
C LEU A 636 -15.31 -2.17 1.28
N GLU A 637 -14.95 -1.81 0.05
CA GLU A 637 -13.79 -0.98 -0.29
C GLU A 637 -13.92 0.40 0.35
N ALA A 638 -15.13 0.98 0.33
CA ALA A 638 -15.44 2.24 0.99
C ALA A 638 -15.32 2.16 2.53
N GLU A 639 -15.83 1.10 3.16
CA GLU A 639 -15.69 0.90 4.62
C GLU A 639 -14.23 0.69 5.03
N VAL A 640 -13.42 0.01 4.20
CA VAL A 640 -11.97 -0.10 4.40
C VAL A 640 -11.30 1.27 4.38
N VAL A 641 -11.59 2.12 3.37
CA VAL A 641 -11.07 3.49 3.30
C VAL A 641 -11.51 4.31 4.53
N ARG A 642 -12.77 4.22 4.94
CA ARG A 642 -13.28 4.92 6.14
C ARG A 642 -12.55 4.51 7.41
N ARG A 643 -12.32 3.21 7.64
CA ARG A 643 -11.58 2.72 8.81
C ARG A 643 -10.10 3.09 8.76
N LEU A 644 -9.48 3.11 7.58
CA LEU A 644 -8.12 3.62 7.41
C LEU A 644 -8.03 5.12 7.75
N ASN A 645 -8.99 5.94 7.32
CA ASN A 645 -9.04 7.37 7.66
C ASN A 645 -9.14 7.64 9.18
N VAL A 646 -9.66 6.70 9.98
CA VAL A 646 -9.59 6.78 11.45
C VAL A 646 -8.15 6.60 11.92
N VAL A 647 -7.54 5.44 11.62
CA VAL A 647 -6.22 5.08 12.16
C VAL A 647 -5.08 5.95 11.60
N LEU A 648 -5.22 6.47 10.39
CA LEU A 648 -4.27 7.43 9.81
C LEU A 648 -4.29 8.77 10.55
N ARG A 649 -5.48 9.33 10.82
CA ARG A 649 -5.62 10.60 11.55
C ARG A 649 -5.01 10.55 12.95
N ASP A 650 -5.21 9.44 13.65
CA ASP A 650 -4.66 9.26 15.01
C ASP A 650 -3.11 9.11 14.99
N ARG A 651 -2.53 8.66 13.86
CA ARG A 651 -1.08 8.56 13.65
C ARG A 651 -0.44 9.84 13.11
N GLU A 652 -1.14 10.62 12.28
CA GLU A 652 -0.63 11.92 11.82
C GLU A 652 -0.39 12.87 13.00
N TRP A 653 -1.25 12.85 14.02
CA TRP A 653 -1.06 13.64 15.25
C TRP A 653 0.17 13.24 16.08
N ALA A 654 0.70 12.02 15.88
CA ALA A 654 1.93 11.55 16.51
C ALA A 654 3.19 11.84 15.66
N MET A 655 3.04 11.93 14.33
CA MET A 655 4.14 12.22 13.40
C MET A 655 4.36 13.72 13.17
N ALA A 656 3.31 14.54 13.26
CA ALA A 656 3.36 15.99 13.11
C ALA A 656 3.35 16.69 14.49
N GLY A 657 4.53 16.87 15.08
CA GLY A 657 4.72 17.71 16.27
C GLY A 657 4.13 19.11 16.05
N GLY A 658 3.09 19.45 16.80
CA GLY A 658 2.02 20.33 16.31
C GLY A 658 2.40 21.72 15.79
N ARG A 659 2.12 21.95 14.49
CA ARG A 659 1.50 23.18 13.95
C ARG A 659 1.04 22.98 12.50
N HIS A 660 -0.14 23.51 12.17
CA HIS A 660 -0.59 23.65 10.78
C HIS A 660 0.03 24.90 10.16
N GLU A 661 1.14 24.75 9.45
CA GLU A 661 1.72 25.76 8.57
C GLU A 661 2.60 25.03 7.54
N LEU A 662 2.40 25.31 6.24
CA LEU A 662 2.98 24.60 5.06
C LEU A 662 2.36 23.22 4.76
N GLY A 663 1.69 23.10 3.59
CA GLY A 663 0.84 21.96 3.21
C GLY A 663 1.54 20.70 2.67
N THR A 664 2.71 20.33 3.18
CA THR A 664 3.47 19.15 2.68
C THR A 664 2.88 17.80 3.11
N THR A 665 2.17 17.74 4.23
CA THR A 665 1.48 16.51 4.69
C THR A 665 0.33 16.12 3.77
N THR A 666 -0.57 17.07 3.46
CA THR A 666 -1.74 16.84 2.57
C THR A 666 -1.32 16.33 1.19
N ALA A 667 -0.21 16.82 0.64
CA ALA A 667 0.31 16.36 -0.64
C ALA A 667 0.92 14.93 -0.59
N ALA A 668 1.28 14.42 0.59
CA ALA A 668 1.73 13.03 0.79
C ALA A 668 0.56 12.10 1.14
N TYR A 669 -0.40 12.59 1.93
CA TYR A 669 -1.70 11.95 2.15
C TYR A 669 -2.41 11.72 0.81
N ASN A 670 -2.47 12.71 -0.08
CA ASN A 670 -3.14 12.56 -1.38
C ASN A 670 -2.43 11.54 -2.30
N GLU A 671 -1.09 11.56 -2.47
CA GLU A 671 -0.42 10.54 -3.34
C GLU A 671 -0.57 9.11 -2.77
N VAL A 672 -0.76 8.94 -1.46
CA VAL A 672 -0.80 7.60 -0.83
C VAL A 672 -2.22 7.10 -0.54
N VAL A 673 -3.14 7.95 -0.06
CA VAL A 673 -4.52 7.57 0.25
C VAL A 673 -5.41 7.70 -0.98
N ARG A 674 -5.31 8.80 -1.74
CA ARG A 674 -6.09 8.98 -2.97
C ARG A 674 -5.43 8.24 -4.14
N ASP A 675 -4.23 8.63 -4.54
CA ASP A 675 -3.57 8.17 -5.79
C ASP A 675 -2.88 6.79 -5.69
N LEU A 676 -3.14 6.00 -4.64
CA LEU A 676 -2.47 4.71 -4.32
C LEU A 676 -3.27 3.74 -3.45
N VAL A 677 -4.26 4.21 -2.68
CA VAL A 677 -5.18 3.34 -1.93
C VAL A 677 -6.54 3.41 -2.59
N VAL A 678 -7.21 4.57 -2.66
CA VAL A 678 -8.45 4.71 -3.43
C VAL A 678 -8.24 4.26 -4.88
N ASP A 679 -7.41 4.95 -5.68
CA ASP A 679 -7.37 4.66 -7.12
C ASP A 679 -6.88 3.24 -7.45
N ASP A 680 -5.97 2.66 -6.65
CA ASP A 680 -5.40 1.31 -6.89
C ASP A 680 -6.14 0.15 -6.15
N LEU A 681 -6.93 0.38 -5.08
CA LEU A 681 -7.90 -0.64 -4.58
C LEU A 681 -9.00 -0.81 -5.61
N LEU A 682 -9.57 0.31 -6.07
CA LEU A 682 -10.79 0.32 -6.86
C LEU A 682 -10.56 -0.30 -8.23
N ALA A 683 -9.42 0.02 -8.86
CA ALA A 683 -8.97 -0.65 -10.07
C ALA A 683 -8.70 -2.17 -9.89
N ALA A 684 -8.46 -2.65 -8.67
CA ALA A 684 -8.29 -4.07 -8.38
C ALA A 684 -9.63 -4.80 -8.06
N HIS A 685 -10.70 -4.07 -7.72
CA HIS A 685 -12.00 -4.61 -7.32
C HIS A 685 -13.09 -4.33 -8.38
N GLN A 686 -12.83 -4.74 -9.64
CA GLN A 686 -13.73 -4.53 -10.79
C GLN A 686 -15.10 -5.25 -10.73
N GLU A 687 -15.42 -5.95 -9.64
CA GLU A 687 -16.77 -6.49 -9.36
C GLU A 687 -17.61 -5.57 -8.45
N GLY A 688 -17.07 -4.41 -8.06
CA GLY A 688 -17.72 -3.43 -7.19
C GLY A 688 -18.94 -2.77 -7.83
N ALA A 689 -20.14 -3.27 -7.51
CA ALA A 689 -21.41 -2.76 -8.03
C ALA A 689 -21.88 -1.43 -7.36
N GLY A 690 -20.95 -0.54 -7.04
CA GLY A 690 -21.18 0.72 -6.32
C GLY A 690 -21.57 0.55 -4.84
N VAL A 691 -21.57 1.67 -4.09
CA VAL A 691 -22.23 1.75 -2.78
C VAL A 691 -23.74 1.88 -3.02
N PRO A 692 -24.57 0.94 -2.50
CA PRO A 692 -26.01 0.99 -2.71
C PRO A 692 -26.68 2.08 -1.87
N PHE A 693 -27.67 2.76 -2.45
CA PHE A 693 -28.60 3.60 -1.70
C PHE A 693 -29.51 2.74 -0.81
N PRO A 694 -29.85 3.14 0.44
CA PRO A 694 -30.68 2.32 1.32
C PRO A 694 -32.10 2.13 0.76
N ALA A 695 -32.52 0.88 0.57
CA ALA A 695 -33.79 0.55 -0.07
C ALA A 695 -35.01 1.04 0.75
N GLU A 696 -34.89 1.10 2.07
CA GLU A 696 -35.89 1.68 2.97
C GLU A 696 -36.17 3.18 2.71
N LEU A 697 -35.30 3.87 1.98
CA LEU A 697 -35.44 5.27 1.59
C LEU A 697 -35.98 5.46 0.16
N GLU A 698 -36.21 4.41 -0.62
CA GLU A 698 -36.75 4.46 -2.00
C GLU A 698 -38.01 5.34 -2.07
N SER A 699 -38.94 5.15 -1.13
CA SER A 699 -40.17 5.94 -1.05
C SER A 699 -39.96 7.42 -0.73
N TRP A 700 -38.86 7.80 -0.07
CA TRP A 700 -38.47 9.21 0.13
C TRP A 700 -37.80 9.77 -1.13
N ALA A 701 -36.91 9.01 -1.76
CA ALA A 701 -36.21 9.39 -2.99
C ALA A 701 -37.21 9.65 -4.13
N ILE A 702 -38.21 8.79 -4.33
CA ILE A 702 -39.29 8.99 -5.31
C ILE A 702 -40.03 10.31 -5.07
N ARG A 703 -40.41 10.63 -3.81
CA ARG A 703 -41.10 11.90 -3.51
C ARG A 703 -40.23 13.13 -3.76
N ARG A 704 -38.93 13.05 -3.44
CA ARG A 704 -37.96 14.15 -3.71
C ARG A 704 -37.81 14.37 -5.22
N ALA A 705 -37.66 13.30 -6.00
CA ALA A 705 -37.58 13.35 -7.45
C ALA A 705 -38.88 13.87 -8.11
N GLN A 706 -40.05 13.45 -7.64
CA GLN A 706 -41.35 13.96 -8.07
C GLN A 706 -41.47 15.47 -7.83
N GLY A 707 -41.08 15.95 -6.63
CA GLY A 707 -41.02 17.39 -6.34
C GLY A 707 -40.06 18.15 -7.26
N ILE A 708 -38.98 17.52 -7.72
CA ILE A 708 -38.06 18.13 -8.70
C ILE A 708 -38.68 18.19 -10.10
N ALA A 709 -39.38 17.14 -10.55
CA ALA A 709 -40.10 17.17 -11.83
C ALA A 709 -41.22 18.23 -11.83
N GLU A 710 -42.05 18.28 -10.78
CA GLU A 710 -43.17 19.23 -10.65
C GLU A 710 -42.69 20.69 -10.60
N ALA A 711 -41.71 21.00 -9.77
CA ALA A 711 -41.28 22.39 -9.55
C ALA A 711 -40.31 22.92 -10.62
N ALA A 712 -39.73 22.05 -11.47
CA ALA A 712 -39.09 22.46 -12.72
C ALA A 712 -40.13 22.84 -13.79
N ALA A 713 -41.14 21.98 -13.99
CA ALA A 713 -42.25 22.26 -14.90
C ALA A 713 -43.02 23.55 -14.53
N GLY A 714 -43.17 23.82 -13.22
CA GLY A 714 -43.80 25.04 -12.71
C GLY A 714 -42.99 26.34 -12.90
N ARG A 715 -41.68 26.27 -13.19
CA ARG A 715 -40.81 27.44 -13.41
C ARG A 715 -40.64 27.82 -14.89
N GLY A 716 -41.03 26.94 -15.82
CA GLY A 716 -40.87 27.18 -17.26
C GLY A 716 -39.43 27.08 -17.77
N TRP A 717 -38.57 26.37 -17.03
CA TRP A 717 -37.21 26.03 -17.47
C TRP A 717 -37.23 25.06 -18.66
N ASP A 718 -36.17 25.08 -19.46
CA ASP A 718 -35.95 24.09 -20.51
C ASP A 718 -35.44 22.78 -19.90
N VAL A 719 -36.10 21.67 -20.19
CA VAL A 719 -35.71 20.34 -19.69
C VAL A 719 -35.15 19.52 -20.85
N VAL A 720 -33.92 19.05 -20.69
CA VAL A 720 -33.18 18.32 -21.74
C VAL A 720 -32.83 16.92 -21.25
N GLY A 721 -33.61 15.94 -21.71
CA GLY A 721 -33.61 14.56 -21.23
C GLY A 721 -35.01 14.08 -20.87
N ASP A 722 -35.13 13.02 -20.09
CA ASP A 722 -36.39 12.59 -19.47
C ASP A 722 -36.40 12.97 -17.98
N LEU A 723 -37.55 13.39 -17.45
CA LEU A 723 -37.72 13.62 -16.01
C LEU A 723 -37.80 12.29 -15.23
N ALA A 724 -38.07 11.17 -15.92
CA ALA A 724 -37.95 9.83 -15.35
C ALA A 724 -36.53 9.51 -14.87
N ASP A 725 -35.49 10.09 -15.50
CA ASP A 725 -34.07 9.92 -15.11
C ASP A 725 -33.74 10.50 -13.71
N LEU A 726 -34.66 11.26 -13.10
CA LEU A 726 -34.50 11.81 -11.74
C LEU A 726 -35.02 10.87 -10.64
N LEU A 727 -35.91 9.93 -10.98
CA LEU A 727 -36.38 8.90 -10.06
C LEU A 727 -35.20 7.99 -9.66
N PRO A 728 -35.24 7.33 -8.49
CA PRO A 728 -34.26 6.29 -8.19
C PRO A 728 -34.38 5.13 -9.18
N ALA A 729 -33.27 4.43 -9.41
CA ALA A 729 -33.25 3.28 -10.30
C ALA A 729 -34.26 2.23 -9.85
N VAL A 730 -35.09 1.75 -10.77
CA VAL A 730 -35.98 0.60 -10.52
C VAL A 730 -35.11 -0.58 -10.04
N ASP A 731 -35.62 -1.31 -9.04
CA ASP A 731 -35.07 -2.54 -8.48
C ASP A 731 -34.15 -2.46 -7.24
N LEU A 732 -34.08 -1.30 -6.57
CA LEU A 732 -33.38 -1.14 -5.26
C LEU A 732 -33.72 -2.24 -4.23
N GLY A 733 -34.96 -2.75 -4.23
CA GLY A 733 -35.44 -3.73 -3.25
C GLY A 733 -35.25 -5.22 -3.59
N GLN A 734 -35.01 -5.62 -4.85
CA GLN A 734 -34.97 -7.06 -5.19
C GLN A 734 -33.60 -7.72 -4.97
N VAL A 735 -32.50 -6.98 -5.11
CA VAL A 735 -31.14 -7.48 -4.85
C VAL A 735 -30.57 -6.78 -3.62
N ARG A 736 -30.78 -7.36 -2.42
CA ARG A 736 -30.17 -6.84 -1.18
C ARG A 736 -28.64 -6.94 -1.26
N ARG A 737 -28.00 -5.83 -1.61
CA ARG A 737 -26.56 -5.60 -1.42
C ARG A 737 -26.31 -5.14 0.02
N PRO A 738 -25.19 -5.53 0.66
CA PRO A 738 -24.89 -5.10 2.01
C PRO A 738 -24.53 -3.61 2.06
N LEU A 739 -24.96 -2.90 3.11
CA LEU A 739 -24.52 -1.53 3.37
C LEU A 739 -23.07 -1.51 3.91
N PRO A 740 -22.32 -0.40 3.72
CA PRO A 740 -20.99 -0.26 4.29
C PRO A 740 -20.97 -0.50 5.80
N GLY A 741 -20.21 -1.50 6.24
CA GLY A 741 -20.10 -1.93 7.64
C GLY A 741 -20.98 -3.11 8.08
N GLU A 742 -21.86 -3.67 7.23
CA GLU A 742 -22.72 -4.80 7.63
C GLU A 742 -21.98 -6.15 7.80
N SER A 743 -20.80 -6.34 7.21
CA SER A 743 -19.99 -7.57 7.36
C SER A 743 -18.55 -7.25 7.76
N GLU A 744 -18.22 -7.52 9.03
CA GLU A 744 -16.84 -7.40 9.52
C GLU A 744 -15.91 -8.42 8.82
N SER A 745 -16.36 -9.65 8.59
CA SER A 745 -15.53 -10.70 7.99
C SER A 745 -15.15 -10.41 6.53
N ASP A 746 -16.04 -9.78 5.76
CA ASP A 746 -15.71 -9.33 4.39
C ASP A 746 -14.88 -8.05 4.39
N THR A 747 -15.08 -7.18 5.38
CA THR A 747 -14.21 -6.00 5.58
C THR A 747 -12.76 -6.41 5.92
N VAL A 748 -12.55 -7.49 6.70
CA VAL A 748 -11.20 -8.09 6.91
C VAL A 748 -10.58 -8.48 5.57
N ARG A 749 -11.34 -9.21 4.75
CA ARG A 749 -10.85 -9.74 3.47
C ARG A 749 -10.49 -8.60 2.50
N ALA A 750 -11.38 -7.62 2.32
CA ALA A 750 -11.12 -6.44 1.51
C ALA A 750 -9.91 -5.63 2.02
N ALA A 751 -9.75 -5.46 3.34
CA ALA A 751 -8.59 -4.76 3.93
C ALA A 751 -7.25 -5.51 3.71
N MET A 752 -7.29 -6.82 3.49
CA MET A 752 -6.13 -7.67 3.19
C MET A 752 -5.78 -7.70 1.71
N GLU A 753 -6.81 -7.78 0.85
CA GLU A 753 -6.68 -7.64 -0.62
C GLU A 753 -6.10 -6.26 -0.97
N ALA A 754 -6.62 -5.20 -0.34
CA ALA A 754 -6.09 -3.84 -0.34
C ALA A 754 -4.59 -3.76 0.00
N LEU A 755 -4.19 -4.32 1.15
CA LEU A 755 -2.79 -4.30 1.60
C LEU A 755 -1.86 -5.06 0.64
N ALA A 756 -2.33 -6.15 0.03
CA ALA A 756 -1.58 -6.89 -0.98
C ALA A 756 -1.47 -6.13 -2.31
N ALA A 757 -2.55 -5.51 -2.80
CA ALA A 757 -2.56 -4.67 -4.00
C ALA A 757 -1.57 -3.50 -3.87
N VAL A 758 -1.65 -2.75 -2.76
CA VAL A 758 -0.70 -1.70 -2.39
C VAL A 758 0.74 -2.25 -2.37
N THR A 759 0.98 -3.38 -1.70
CA THR A 759 2.32 -4.00 -1.64
C THR A 759 2.88 -4.38 -3.02
N GLY A 760 2.05 -4.92 -3.90
CA GLY A 760 2.41 -5.24 -5.29
C GLY A 760 2.70 -3.99 -6.12
N HIS A 761 1.86 -2.96 -6.02
CA HIS A 761 2.01 -1.74 -6.81
C HIS A 761 3.17 -0.86 -6.35
N ILE A 762 3.55 -0.88 -5.06
CA ILE A 762 4.80 -0.25 -4.59
C ILE A 762 6.01 -0.89 -5.27
N ALA A 763 6.05 -2.22 -5.36
CA ALA A 763 7.14 -2.93 -6.05
C ALA A 763 7.23 -2.47 -7.52
N ALA A 764 6.09 -2.46 -8.21
CA ALA A 764 5.99 -2.02 -9.60
C ALA A 764 6.28 -0.50 -9.79
N ARG A 765 5.79 0.40 -8.93
CA ARG A 765 6.12 1.85 -8.99
C ARG A 765 7.60 2.11 -8.65
N ARG A 766 8.23 1.38 -7.70
CA ARG A 766 9.68 1.47 -7.45
C ARG A 766 10.48 1.03 -8.68
N GLU A 767 10.13 -0.10 -9.29
CA GLU A 767 10.79 -0.59 -10.50
C GLU A 767 10.58 0.36 -11.69
N ARG A 768 9.34 0.82 -11.95
CA ARG A 768 9.02 1.80 -12.99
C ARG A 768 9.76 3.14 -12.78
N ARG A 769 9.78 3.70 -11.57
CA ARG A 769 10.53 4.94 -11.24
C ARG A 769 12.06 4.74 -11.30
N LEU A 770 12.58 3.53 -11.09
CA LEU A 770 14.00 3.20 -11.28
C LEU A 770 14.34 3.08 -12.77
N VAL A 771 13.57 2.32 -13.53
CA VAL A 771 13.71 2.17 -15.00
C VAL A 771 13.58 3.52 -15.69
N HIS A 772 12.64 4.38 -15.27
CA HIS A 772 12.50 5.73 -15.81
C HIS A 772 13.73 6.61 -15.47
N ARG A 773 14.21 6.60 -14.21
CA ARG A 773 15.46 7.31 -13.85
C ARG A 773 16.68 6.82 -14.65
N LEU A 774 16.79 5.52 -14.90
CA LEU A 774 17.85 4.92 -15.73
C LEU A 774 17.72 5.29 -17.22
N LYS A 775 16.49 5.31 -17.77
CA LYS A 775 16.21 5.79 -19.13
C LYS A 775 16.55 7.28 -19.27
N ALA A 776 16.08 8.14 -18.36
CA ALA A 776 16.35 9.58 -18.37
C ALA A 776 17.85 9.89 -18.27
N ALA A 777 18.60 9.18 -17.42
CA ALA A 777 20.06 9.31 -17.33
C ALA A 777 20.77 8.87 -18.62
N ALA A 778 20.27 7.85 -19.31
CA ALA A 778 20.79 7.40 -20.60
C ALA A 778 20.43 8.35 -21.75
N VAL A 779 19.32 9.09 -21.66
CA VAL A 779 18.92 10.12 -22.64
C VAL A 779 19.70 11.42 -22.43
N LYS A 780 19.90 11.89 -21.19
CA LYS A 780 20.71 13.09 -20.89
C LYS A 780 22.20 12.96 -21.24
N THR A 781 22.73 11.75 -21.45
CA THR A 781 24.15 11.54 -21.83
C THR A 781 24.31 11.30 -23.34
N ALA A 782 24.16 12.39 -24.11
CA ALA A 782 24.22 12.43 -25.57
C ALA A 782 25.63 12.19 -26.17
N ASN A 783 26.26 11.06 -25.84
CA ASN A 783 27.36 10.50 -26.61
C ASN A 783 27.25 8.95 -26.63
N LYS A 784 26.30 8.47 -27.45
CA LYS A 784 25.71 7.12 -27.42
C LYS A 784 26.72 5.98 -27.23
N THR A 785 27.87 6.04 -27.91
CA THR A 785 28.87 4.96 -27.95
C THR A 785 29.52 4.73 -26.59
N GLU A 786 29.87 5.79 -25.87
CA GLU A 786 30.52 5.68 -24.55
C GLU A 786 29.50 5.48 -23.43
N ALA A 787 28.35 6.15 -23.50
CA ALA A 787 27.20 5.88 -22.63
C ALA A 787 26.82 4.39 -22.67
N THR A 788 26.76 3.77 -23.86
CA THR A 788 26.51 2.33 -24.01
C THR A 788 27.63 1.45 -23.42
N ARG A 789 28.90 1.88 -23.53
CA ARG A 789 30.06 1.16 -22.98
C ARG A 789 30.18 1.31 -21.45
N ALA A 790 29.64 2.39 -20.89
CA ALA A 790 29.45 2.59 -19.45
C ALA A 790 28.23 1.80 -18.95
N LEU A 791 27.10 1.83 -19.67
CA LEU A 791 25.87 1.09 -19.37
C LEU A 791 26.12 -0.42 -19.35
N ARG A 792 26.79 -0.99 -20.36
CA ARG A 792 27.21 -2.41 -20.33
C ARG A 792 28.13 -2.73 -19.13
N ARG A 793 28.93 -1.77 -18.65
CA ARG A 793 29.75 -1.91 -17.43
C ARG A 793 29.02 -1.57 -16.11
N ARG A 794 27.80 -1.00 -16.14
CA ARG A 794 27.01 -0.64 -14.95
C ARG A 794 25.80 -1.56 -14.78
N VAL A 795 25.04 -1.85 -15.83
CA VAL A 795 24.10 -3.00 -15.91
C VAL A 795 24.87 -4.33 -15.77
N GLY A 796 26.07 -4.43 -16.34
CA GLY A 796 26.97 -5.55 -16.07
C GLY A 796 27.51 -5.61 -14.63
N ARG A 797 27.29 -4.59 -13.79
CA ARG A 797 27.50 -4.66 -12.34
C ARG A 797 26.18 -4.89 -11.60
N TRP A 798 25.06 -4.33 -12.08
CA TRP A 798 23.69 -4.48 -11.56
C TRP A 798 22.93 -5.73 -12.07
N ARG A 799 23.68 -6.70 -12.62
CA ARG A 799 23.32 -8.12 -12.76
C ARG A 799 24.27 -9.01 -11.93
N ARG A 800 25.05 -8.39 -11.02
CA ARG A 800 26.08 -9.00 -10.16
C ARG A 800 26.18 -8.32 -8.78
N ASN A 801 25.26 -7.39 -8.54
CA ASN A 801 24.89 -6.49 -7.44
C ASN A 801 23.44 -6.07 -7.72
#